data_AF-A0A819RN25-F1
#
_entry.id   AF-A0A819RN25-F1
#
_cell.length_a   1.000
_cell.length_b   1.000
_cell.length_c   1.000
_cell.angle_alpha   90.00
_cell.angle_beta   90.00
_cell.angle_gamma   90.00
#
_symmetry.space_group_name_H-M   'P 1'
#
loop_
_entity.id
_entity.type
_entity.pdbx_description
1 polymer ?
#
loop_
_entity_poly.entity_id
_entity_poly.type
_entity_poly.pdbx_seq_one_letter_code
_entity_poly.pdbx_strand_id
1 'polypeptide(L)'
;VASYYIHYDFEDESDYQKFVGKNRAILIRSINNICKTSKNLSIAIRIGFDYADYCFQSININNLLLFESLVSYWQIIEKHLRSLLKPFESFNNLKLLSNTDEISFCQHGQKLIEKLLLINNDNNLEFLSYSLRLLTNLYVFTRGENTWTQRILEHLFRTITTERQIISKLNPLQKQASCLIDLCLNYGHSIFIYFNDLFKVTQDLVRQQTSFEQQTKLAGWQWSILVECLAILLNYFESFQQQAILINELIQPFAEILNKFNSNVNDLQSFIDYIGLKTTPDATSTSNQRLIFLSVHILCGLLRRITLPNDSSICSTGGYQETFDGIIFIRNPASPAFIQLTHCLFKLLNYCHALHSPNSPLSKSSFSFLSTMTDAEKAVYLQQQDNNDDINILSSIQTNSLILSANDRRLHNRFSSFLDRLEILIGIYLTLKPDLYKLDDSLNIIGTTLFSSLDNLPDFRLRNIIRYCFLPFIRHCPMNTMIIAIFESLLPFMYTKLKDKWKIITERQSIKLTNGNIHENNDDNYQTQDRCEEEVIEEQVTCYLTRDFIDVIKNLLIHQNNTSDNTNQLINSNDIDETSMDEMMTTDEQNIGDIHSRKLTIQSRYQQIPSEFALKILQDSSIICQYCLLILFDGLSWPDTSSITKMSHICQSLIKYLSILINGNNNFLRQLYIYILCALKIHGDNEPIVCMLLSLSILMYDTFQQTSSNLFDNVLMEIPDVTNEQVNNYRDKMQRQINGKPLSDKQKRDILKQLVQPLMGQNVAQMFKREPLALNNLPPLIRFSKRSLHPVLQHQQQQNTDNDDDHGLVNLFQHTDG
;
A
#
# COMPACT_ATOMS: atom_id res chain seq x y z
N VAL A 1 0.48 -15.33 36.16
CA VAL A 1 1.22 -16.13 35.15
C VAL A 1 1.33 -15.40 33.82
N ALA A 2 0.22 -15.06 33.14
CA ALA A 2 0.28 -14.33 31.86
C ALA A 2 1.03 -12.97 31.95
N SER A 3 0.70 -12.13 32.93
CA SER A 3 1.41 -10.85 33.16
C SER A 3 2.91 -11.02 33.44
N TYR A 4 3.34 -12.12 34.07
CA TYR A 4 4.76 -12.39 34.31
C TYR A 4 5.54 -12.61 33.01
N TYR A 5 5.00 -13.38 32.07
CA TYR A 5 5.62 -13.59 30.76
C TYR A 5 5.57 -12.34 29.90
N ILE A 6 4.48 -11.55 29.99
CA ILE A 6 4.38 -10.29 29.26
C ILE A 6 5.50 -9.32 29.70
N HIS A 7 5.72 -9.15 31.01
CA HIS A 7 6.80 -8.28 31.51
C HIS A 7 8.21 -8.84 31.29
N TYR A 8 8.34 -10.15 31.04
CA TYR A 8 9.65 -10.78 30.80
C TYR A 8 10.06 -10.68 29.32
N ASP A 9 9.10 -10.83 28.41
CA ASP A 9 9.35 -10.88 26.96
C ASP A 9 9.17 -9.52 26.27
N PHE A 10 8.44 -8.56 26.86
CA PHE A 10 8.14 -7.25 26.26
C PHE A 10 8.59 -6.10 27.17
N GLU A 11 9.10 -5.02 26.58
CA GLU A 11 9.60 -3.85 27.32
C GLU A 11 8.47 -2.96 27.83
N ASP A 12 7.43 -2.80 27.02
CA ASP A 12 6.23 -2.05 27.36
C ASP A 12 4.97 -2.70 26.78
N GLU A 13 3.82 -2.15 27.16
CA GLU A 13 2.52 -2.63 26.71
C GLU A 13 2.33 -2.46 25.19
N SER A 14 2.96 -1.44 24.60
CA SER A 14 2.92 -1.17 23.16
C SER A 14 3.57 -2.31 22.35
N ASP A 15 4.73 -2.78 22.79
CA ASP A 15 5.44 -3.89 22.15
C ASP A 15 4.67 -5.21 22.28
N TYR A 16 4.02 -5.43 23.43
CA TYR A 16 3.08 -6.54 23.58
C TYR A 16 1.90 -6.44 22.62
N GLN A 17 1.26 -5.28 22.49
CA GLN A 17 0.12 -5.09 21.58
C GLN A 17 0.51 -5.31 20.11
N LYS A 18 1.69 -4.84 19.67
CA LYS A 18 2.23 -5.13 18.33
C LYS A 18 2.41 -6.62 18.09
N PHE A 19 2.98 -7.33 19.06
CA PHE A 19 3.14 -8.78 18.98
C PHE A 19 1.79 -9.50 18.91
N VAL A 20 0.83 -9.12 19.75
CA VAL A 20 -0.53 -9.68 19.72
C VAL A 20 -1.19 -9.42 18.38
N GLY A 21 -1.11 -8.21 17.84
CA GLY A 21 -1.66 -7.85 16.53
C GLY A 21 -1.10 -8.73 15.41
N LYS A 22 0.24 -8.86 15.32
CA LYS A 22 0.90 -9.70 14.31
C LYS A 22 0.53 -11.18 14.43
N ASN A 23 0.52 -11.72 15.65
CA ASN A 23 0.20 -13.13 15.87
C ASN A 23 -1.29 -13.43 15.73
N ARG A 24 -2.17 -12.47 15.99
CA ARG A 24 -3.61 -12.58 15.72
C ARG A 24 -3.85 -12.87 14.24
N ALA A 25 -3.16 -12.21 13.31
CA ALA A 25 -3.27 -12.51 11.88
C ALA A 25 -2.86 -13.95 11.52
N ILE A 26 -1.80 -14.48 12.14
CA ILE A 26 -1.35 -15.87 11.96
C ILE A 26 -2.37 -16.86 12.53
N LEU A 27 -2.93 -16.56 13.71
CA LEU A 27 -3.98 -17.35 14.35
C LEU A 27 -5.23 -17.40 13.46
N ILE A 28 -5.68 -16.26 12.93
CA ILE A 28 -6.81 -16.14 12.00
C ILE A 28 -6.58 -17.07 10.80
N ARG A 29 -5.40 -17.01 10.16
CA ARG A 29 -5.05 -17.86 9.02
C ARG A 29 -5.05 -19.36 9.37
N SER A 30 -4.60 -19.70 10.58
CA SER A 30 -4.55 -21.08 11.07
C SER A 30 -5.97 -21.64 11.31
N ILE A 31 -6.84 -20.86 11.96
CA ILE A 31 -8.24 -21.24 12.18
C ILE A 31 -8.98 -21.37 10.84
N ASN A 32 -8.75 -20.46 9.89
CA ASN A 32 -9.29 -20.57 8.53
C ASN A 32 -8.89 -21.88 7.85
N ASN A 33 -7.63 -22.30 7.99
CA ASN A 33 -7.19 -23.58 7.46
C ASN A 33 -7.88 -24.78 8.12
N ILE A 34 -8.12 -24.72 9.44
CA ILE A 34 -8.84 -25.79 10.18
C ILE A 34 -10.30 -25.88 9.73
N CYS A 35 -10.95 -24.73 9.50
CA CYS A 35 -12.36 -24.63 9.14
C CYS A 35 -12.67 -24.97 7.67
N LYS A 36 -11.68 -25.38 6.87
CA LYS A 36 -11.89 -25.81 5.46
C LYS A 36 -12.76 -27.06 5.31
N THR A 37 -12.84 -27.91 6.33
CA THR A 37 -13.65 -29.14 6.28
C THR A 37 -15.03 -28.90 6.88
N SER A 38 -16.08 -29.49 6.30
CA SER A 38 -17.47 -29.32 6.77
C SER A 38 -17.67 -29.68 8.24
N LYS A 39 -17.00 -30.75 8.70
CA LYS A 39 -17.09 -31.22 10.08
C LYS A 39 -16.52 -30.20 11.06
N ASN A 40 -15.32 -29.67 10.78
CA ASN A 40 -14.69 -28.68 11.65
C ASN A 40 -15.48 -27.36 11.64
N LEU A 41 -16.02 -26.98 10.49
CA LEU A 41 -16.84 -25.80 10.34
C LEU A 41 -18.16 -25.90 11.11
N SER A 42 -18.83 -27.06 11.08
CA SER A 42 -20.02 -27.33 11.90
C SER A 42 -19.74 -27.20 13.40
N ILE A 43 -18.60 -27.74 13.86
CA ILE A 43 -18.16 -27.61 15.26
C ILE A 43 -17.87 -26.14 15.60
N ALA A 44 -17.19 -25.43 14.71
CA ALA A 44 -16.89 -24.01 14.90
C ALA A 44 -18.18 -23.17 14.96
N ILE A 45 -19.18 -23.45 14.13
CA ILE A 45 -20.49 -22.77 14.20
C ILE A 45 -21.14 -22.99 15.56
N ARG A 46 -21.15 -24.23 16.08
CA ARG A 46 -21.72 -24.54 17.40
C ARG A 46 -20.99 -23.82 18.52
N ILE A 47 -19.65 -23.84 18.52
CA ILE A 47 -18.83 -23.09 19.49
C ILE A 47 -19.14 -21.59 19.40
N GLY A 48 -19.30 -21.05 18.19
CA GLY A 48 -19.65 -19.65 17.97
C GLY A 48 -21.01 -19.29 18.57
N PHE A 49 -22.01 -20.17 18.44
CA PHE A 49 -23.33 -19.95 19.05
C PHE A 49 -23.28 -20.04 20.57
N ASP A 50 -22.63 -21.06 21.13
CA ASP A 50 -22.47 -21.20 22.58
C ASP A 50 -21.73 -19.98 23.17
N TYR A 51 -20.69 -19.51 22.47
CA TYR A 51 -19.94 -18.33 22.86
C TYR A 51 -20.76 -17.05 22.74
N ALA A 52 -21.55 -16.91 21.67
CA ALA A 52 -22.47 -15.79 21.51
C ALA A 52 -23.47 -15.75 22.67
N ASP A 53 -24.13 -16.86 22.99
CA ASP A 53 -25.09 -16.92 24.08
C ASP A 53 -24.46 -16.59 25.44
N TYR A 54 -23.22 -17.03 25.69
CA TYR A 54 -22.45 -16.62 26.87
C TYR A 54 -22.20 -15.10 26.91
N CYS A 55 -21.77 -14.50 25.79
CA CYS A 55 -21.59 -13.05 25.69
C CYS A 55 -22.91 -12.31 25.91
N PHE A 56 -24.02 -12.76 25.31
CA PHE A 56 -25.34 -12.13 25.47
C PHE A 56 -25.87 -12.23 26.91
N GLN A 57 -25.60 -13.32 27.62
CA GLN A 57 -25.96 -13.47 29.04
C GLN A 57 -25.14 -12.53 29.96
N SER A 58 -23.93 -12.18 29.55
CA SER A 58 -23.02 -11.30 30.30
C SER A 58 -23.10 -9.82 29.91
N ILE A 59 -24.03 -9.42 29.02
CA ILE A 59 -24.22 -8.02 28.57
C ILE A 59 -24.46 -7.05 29.72
N ASN A 60 -25.13 -7.50 30.80
CA ASN A 60 -25.39 -6.66 31.98
C ASN A 60 -24.10 -6.19 32.71
N ILE A 61 -22.93 -6.70 32.34
CA ILE A 61 -21.62 -6.38 32.95
C ILE A 61 -20.85 -5.32 32.14
N ASN A 62 -21.37 -4.84 31.00
CA ASN A 62 -20.66 -3.89 30.10
C ASN A 62 -19.25 -4.38 29.69
N ASN A 63 -19.05 -5.69 29.54
CA ASN A 63 -17.75 -6.24 29.19
C ASN A 63 -17.51 -6.17 27.68
N LEU A 64 -17.02 -5.02 27.22
CA LEU A 64 -16.77 -4.72 25.81
C LEU A 64 -15.81 -5.72 25.14
N LEU A 65 -14.78 -6.16 25.88
CA LEU A 65 -13.75 -7.08 25.38
C LEU A 65 -14.33 -8.42 24.93
N LEU A 66 -15.35 -8.94 25.64
CA LEU A 66 -16.06 -10.17 25.26
C LEU A 66 -16.83 -10.03 23.94
N PHE A 67 -17.29 -8.82 23.63
CA PHE A 67 -18.05 -8.57 22.42
C PHE A 67 -17.12 -8.33 21.22
N GLU A 68 -15.99 -7.67 21.43
CA GLU A 68 -14.92 -7.58 20.42
C GLU A 68 -14.37 -8.96 20.02
N SER A 69 -14.10 -9.82 21.00
CA SER A 69 -13.62 -11.19 20.74
C SER A 69 -14.66 -12.03 20.01
N LEU A 70 -15.95 -11.84 20.32
CA LEU A 70 -17.06 -12.48 19.60
C LEU A 70 -17.11 -12.03 18.13
N VAL A 71 -17.01 -10.72 17.86
CA VAL A 71 -16.94 -10.18 16.50
C VAL A 71 -15.80 -10.83 15.73
N SER A 72 -14.62 -10.88 16.35
CA SER A 72 -13.40 -11.43 15.75
C SER A 72 -13.53 -12.91 15.43
N TYR A 73 -14.15 -13.69 16.33
CA TYR A 73 -14.43 -15.10 16.12
C TYR A 73 -15.29 -15.33 14.86
N TRP A 74 -16.38 -14.58 14.73
CA TRP A 74 -17.27 -14.70 13.59
C TRP A 74 -16.63 -14.20 12.28
N GLN A 75 -15.81 -13.14 12.32
CA GLN A 75 -15.05 -12.65 11.16
C GLN A 75 -14.09 -13.71 10.61
N ILE A 76 -13.43 -14.47 11.50
CA ILE A 76 -12.53 -15.56 11.09
C ILE A 76 -13.30 -16.57 10.24
N ILE A 77 -14.41 -17.07 10.76
CA ILE A 77 -15.12 -18.20 10.14
C ILE A 77 -16.01 -17.73 8.97
N GLU A 78 -16.32 -16.44 8.87
CA GLU A 78 -17.23 -15.82 7.88
C GLU A 78 -16.97 -16.29 6.44
N LYS A 79 -15.71 -16.27 5.97
CA LYS A 79 -15.36 -16.69 4.61
C LYS A 79 -15.82 -18.11 4.32
N HIS A 80 -15.72 -19.00 5.31
CA HIS A 80 -16.16 -20.39 5.21
C HIS A 80 -17.68 -20.51 5.35
N LEU A 81 -18.33 -19.73 6.22
CA LEU A 81 -19.80 -19.69 6.35
C LEU A 81 -20.48 -19.34 5.02
N ARG A 82 -19.93 -18.35 4.31
CA ARG A 82 -20.44 -17.94 2.99
C ARG A 82 -20.37 -19.06 1.96
N SER A 83 -19.32 -19.88 1.98
CA SER A 83 -19.18 -21.00 1.05
C SER A 83 -20.20 -22.12 1.27
N LEU A 84 -20.71 -22.27 2.49
CA LEU A 84 -21.69 -23.31 2.84
C LEU A 84 -23.13 -22.95 2.48
N LEU A 85 -23.49 -21.68 2.60
CA LEU A 85 -24.90 -21.25 2.66
C LEU A 85 -25.28 -20.21 1.60
N LYS A 86 -24.41 -19.98 0.60
CA LYS A 86 -24.67 -19.06 -0.53
C LYS A 86 -26.07 -19.33 -1.11
N PRO A 87 -26.89 -18.29 -1.35
CA PRO A 87 -28.15 -18.45 -2.07
C PRO A 87 -27.84 -19.05 -3.45
N PHE A 88 -28.68 -19.98 -3.87
CA PHE A 88 -28.55 -20.73 -5.13
C PHE A 88 -28.18 -19.83 -6.30
N GLU A 89 -26.98 -20.02 -6.86
CA GLU A 89 -26.75 -20.09 -8.31
C GLU A 89 -25.30 -20.56 -8.57
N SER A 90 -25.19 -21.70 -9.26
CA SER A 90 -23.98 -22.21 -9.90
C SER A 90 -22.76 -22.56 -9.02
N PHE A 91 -22.83 -23.63 -8.22
CA PHE A 91 -21.71 -24.57 -8.14
C PHE A 91 -22.20 -25.95 -7.68
N ASN A 92 -22.00 -26.94 -8.54
CA ASN A 92 -22.37 -28.34 -8.36
C ASN A 92 -21.44 -29.09 -7.39
N ASN A 93 -21.00 -28.45 -6.30
CA ASN A 93 -20.00 -29.02 -5.40
C ASN A 93 -20.59 -29.24 -4.00
N LEU A 94 -20.86 -30.52 -3.71
CA LEU A 94 -20.96 -31.15 -2.39
C LEU A 94 -21.82 -30.40 -1.38
N LYS A 95 -23.04 -30.90 -1.13
CA LYS A 95 -23.78 -30.58 0.11
C LYS A 95 -22.89 -30.93 1.31
N LEU A 96 -22.22 -29.92 1.88
CA LEU A 96 -21.22 -30.12 2.94
C LEU A 96 -21.87 -30.43 4.30
N LEU A 97 -23.16 -30.14 4.51
CA LEU A 97 -23.89 -30.34 5.78
C LEU A 97 -25.17 -31.16 5.60
N SER A 98 -25.65 -31.78 6.68
CA SER A 98 -26.97 -32.40 6.70
C SER A 98 -28.05 -31.32 6.64
N ASN A 99 -29.12 -31.52 5.86
CA ASN A 99 -30.23 -30.56 5.75
C ASN A 99 -30.84 -30.18 7.12
N THR A 100 -30.77 -31.09 8.11
CA THR A 100 -31.27 -30.87 9.47
C THR A 100 -30.39 -29.95 10.31
N ASP A 101 -29.07 -30.07 10.21
CA ASP A 101 -28.13 -29.17 10.90
C ASP A 101 -28.21 -27.76 10.31
N GLU A 102 -28.38 -27.66 8.99
CA GLU A 102 -28.48 -26.41 8.26
C GLU A 102 -29.69 -25.56 8.69
N ILE A 103 -30.87 -26.17 8.82
CA ILE A 103 -32.08 -25.49 9.30
C ILE A 103 -31.90 -25.05 10.77
N SER A 104 -31.34 -25.93 11.61
CA SER A 104 -31.08 -25.61 13.03
C SER A 104 -30.14 -24.42 13.19
N PHE A 105 -29.06 -24.36 12.39
CA PHE A 105 -28.13 -23.23 12.41
C PHE A 105 -28.77 -21.94 11.93
N CYS A 106 -29.60 -21.99 10.87
CA CYS A 106 -30.34 -20.80 10.42
C CYS A 106 -31.26 -20.26 11.51
N GLN A 107 -32.01 -21.12 12.20
CA GLN A 107 -32.90 -20.72 13.30
C GLN A 107 -32.14 -20.09 14.48
N HIS A 108 -30.98 -20.66 14.87
CA HIS A 108 -30.15 -20.06 15.93
C HIS A 108 -29.54 -18.73 15.50
N GLY A 109 -29.01 -18.65 14.27
CA GLY A 109 -28.49 -17.41 13.71
C GLY A 109 -29.53 -16.30 13.65
N GLN A 110 -30.75 -16.61 13.20
CA GLN A 110 -31.88 -15.67 13.17
C GLN A 110 -32.25 -15.17 14.57
N LYS A 111 -32.26 -16.02 15.60
CA LYS A 111 -32.48 -15.59 17.00
C LYS A 111 -31.40 -14.63 17.49
N LEU A 112 -30.13 -14.86 17.14
CA LEU A 112 -29.05 -13.94 17.50
C LEU A 112 -29.18 -12.60 16.77
N ILE A 113 -29.54 -12.62 15.48
CA ILE A 113 -29.83 -11.39 14.71
C ILE A 113 -30.98 -10.62 15.38
N GLU A 114 -32.03 -11.29 15.83
CA GLU A 114 -33.13 -10.67 16.56
C GLU A 114 -32.66 -9.98 17.85
N LYS A 115 -31.82 -10.64 18.65
CA LYS A 115 -31.20 -10.04 19.83
C LYS A 115 -30.37 -8.81 19.47
N LEU A 116 -29.58 -8.87 18.39
CA LEU A 116 -28.72 -7.76 17.93
C LEU A 116 -29.54 -6.55 17.46
N LEU A 117 -30.63 -6.78 16.72
CA LEU A 117 -31.52 -5.70 16.24
C LEU A 117 -32.24 -4.96 17.38
N LEU A 118 -32.39 -5.60 18.55
CA LEU A 118 -32.95 -4.99 19.76
C LEU A 118 -31.92 -4.15 20.54
N ILE A 119 -30.62 -4.28 20.26
CA ILE A 119 -29.59 -3.44 20.87
C ILE A 119 -29.72 -2.04 20.28
N ASN A 120 -30.32 -1.13 21.04
CA ASN A 120 -30.36 0.29 20.72
C ASN A 120 -29.67 1.08 21.83
N ASN A 121 -28.35 0.91 21.95
CA ASN A 121 -27.54 1.58 22.96
C ASN A 121 -26.89 2.84 22.38
N ASP A 122 -27.66 3.93 22.26
CA ASP A 122 -27.14 5.24 21.84
C ASP A 122 -26.03 5.76 22.78
N ASN A 123 -25.94 5.22 24.01
CA ASN A 123 -24.97 5.62 25.03
C ASN A 123 -23.58 4.95 24.89
N ASN A 124 -23.43 3.84 24.15
CA ASN A 124 -22.13 3.20 23.92
C ASN A 124 -21.93 2.85 22.44
N LEU A 125 -21.18 3.72 21.75
CA LEU A 125 -20.89 3.62 20.32
C LEU A 125 -20.05 2.39 19.94
N GLU A 126 -19.27 1.83 20.87
CA GLU A 126 -18.43 0.65 20.60
C GLU A 126 -19.28 -0.63 20.55
N PHE A 127 -20.25 -0.77 21.46
CA PHE A 127 -21.22 -1.88 21.35
C PHE A 127 -22.01 -1.81 20.05
N LEU A 128 -22.40 -0.60 19.64
CA LEU A 128 -23.09 -0.39 18.38
C LEU A 128 -22.18 -0.72 17.19
N SER A 129 -20.90 -0.32 17.19
CA SER A 129 -19.99 -0.65 16.07
C SER A 129 -19.78 -2.17 15.93
N TYR A 130 -19.62 -2.88 17.04
CA TYR A 130 -19.50 -4.33 17.06
C TYR A 130 -20.81 -5.03 16.66
N SER A 131 -21.98 -4.49 17.03
CA SER A 131 -23.27 -5.08 16.64
C SER A 131 -23.47 -5.00 15.13
N LEU A 132 -23.11 -3.88 14.49
CA LEU A 132 -23.15 -3.75 13.03
C LEU A 132 -22.29 -4.82 12.34
N ARG A 133 -21.06 -5.04 12.84
CA ARG A 133 -20.17 -6.05 12.26
C ARG A 133 -20.71 -7.47 12.45
N LEU A 134 -21.25 -7.80 13.64
CA LEU A 134 -21.86 -9.10 13.88
C LEU A 134 -23.09 -9.34 12.99
N LEU A 135 -23.93 -8.32 12.79
CA LEU A 135 -25.08 -8.40 11.87
C LEU A 135 -24.62 -8.77 10.45
N THR A 136 -23.55 -8.14 9.94
CA THR A 136 -23.00 -8.48 8.64
C THR A 136 -22.46 -9.91 8.59
N ASN A 137 -21.70 -10.35 9.59
CA ASN A 137 -21.13 -11.71 9.63
C ASN A 137 -22.21 -12.79 9.71
N LEU A 138 -23.30 -12.53 10.45
CA LEU A 138 -24.41 -13.47 10.66
C LEU A 138 -25.46 -13.41 9.54
N TYR A 139 -25.40 -12.43 8.63
CA TYR A 139 -26.38 -12.25 7.56
C TYR A 139 -26.61 -13.52 6.72
N VAL A 140 -25.56 -14.35 6.56
CA VAL A 140 -25.61 -15.66 5.90
C VAL A 140 -26.82 -16.50 6.35
N PHE A 141 -27.15 -16.48 7.64
CA PHE A 141 -28.23 -17.30 8.23
C PHE A 141 -29.64 -16.84 7.85
N THR A 142 -29.79 -15.65 7.26
CA THR A 142 -31.09 -15.12 6.78
C THR A 142 -31.49 -15.69 5.43
N ARG A 143 -30.57 -16.32 4.69
CA ARG A 143 -30.78 -16.79 3.30
C ARG A 143 -31.19 -15.71 2.31
N GLY A 144 -31.01 -14.44 2.64
CA GLY A 144 -31.46 -13.34 1.80
C GLY A 144 -32.98 -13.18 1.81
N GLU A 145 -33.68 -13.70 2.82
CA GLU A 145 -35.11 -13.45 3.01
C GLU A 145 -35.37 -11.93 3.13
N ASN A 146 -36.37 -11.45 2.40
CA ASN A 146 -36.67 -10.02 2.28
C ASN A 146 -36.97 -9.36 3.64
N THR A 147 -37.72 -10.04 4.51
CA THR A 147 -38.11 -9.51 5.83
C THR A 147 -36.90 -9.24 6.73
N TRP A 148 -35.95 -10.17 6.78
CA TRP A 148 -34.70 -10.00 7.52
C TRP A 148 -33.81 -8.95 6.87
N THR A 149 -33.68 -8.98 5.55
CA THR A 149 -32.87 -8.03 4.79
C THR A 149 -33.32 -6.60 5.03
N GLN A 150 -34.63 -6.34 4.96
CA GLN A 150 -35.19 -5.02 5.26
C GLN A 150 -34.86 -4.56 6.69
N ARG A 151 -35.13 -5.39 7.71
CA ARG A 151 -34.89 -5.03 9.13
C ARG A 151 -33.42 -4.73 9.40
N ILE A 152 -32.52 -5.52 8.83
CA ILE A 152 -31.07 -5.34 8.96
C ILE A 152 -30.64 -4.05 8.26
N LEU A 153 -31.07 -3.81 7.02
CA LEU A 153 -30.74 -2.59 6.28
C LEU A 153 -31.26 -1.34 7.00
N GLU A 154 -32.50 -1.34 7.47
CA GLU A 154 -33.07 -0.21 8.24
C GLU A 154 -32.23 0.10 9.48
N HIS A 155 -31.81 -0.92 10.23
CA HIS A 155 -30.98 -0.74 11.42
C HIS A 155 -29.57 -0.22 11.07
N LEU A 156 -28.91 -0.79 10.06
CA LEU A 156 -27.57 -0.36 9.61
C LEU A 156 -27.59 1.07 9.07
N PHE A 157 -28.53 1.39 8.17
CA PHE A 157 -28.66 2.72 7.59
C PHE A 157 -29.01 3.76 8.64
N ARG A 158 -30.02 3.51 9.50
CA ARG A 158 -30.35 4.42 10.60
C ARG A 158 -29.12 4.66 11.49
N THR A 159 -28.38 3.60 11.81
CA THR A 159 -27.18 3.74 12.64
C THR A 159 -26.13 4.61 11.98
N ILE A 160 -25.92 4.48 10.67
CA ILE A 160 -24.88 5.23 9.96
C ILE A 160 -25.31 6.67 9.63
N THR A 161 -26.59 6.93 9.36
CA THR A 161 -27.10 8.26 8.99
C THR A 161 -27.50 9.13 10.18
N THR A 162 -27.54 8.58 11.40
CA THR A 162 -27.86 9.38 12.60
C THR A 162 -26.70 10.31 12.95
N GLU A 163 -26.99 11.61 13.03
CA GLU A 163 -26.05 12.62 13.53
C GLU A 163 -25.80 12.41 15.03
N ARG A 164 -24.53 12.27 15.42
CA ARG A 164 -24.13 12.07 16.82
C ARG A 164 -23.04 13.05 17.21
N GLN A 165 -23.15 13.60 18.41
CA GLN A 165 -22.05 14.36 19.02
C GLN A 165 -21.00 13.38 19.52
N ILE A 166 -19.86 13.34 18.84
CA ILE A 166 -18.77 12.44 19.17
C ILE A 166 -17.86 13.17 20.17
N ILE A 167 -17.79 12.65 21.39
CA ILE A 167 -16.93 13.18 22.46
C ILE A 167 -15.50 12.59 22.35
N SER A 168 -15.36 11.40 21.75
CA SER A 168 -14.09 10.70 21.54
C SER A 168 -13.29 11.24 20.33
N LYS A 169 -11.95 11.09 20.36
CA LYS A 169 -11.08 11.48 19.24
C LYS A 169 -11.31 10.64 17.97
N LEU A 170 -11.72 9.37 18.12
CA LEU A 170 -12.07 8.45 17.03
C LEU A 170 -13.51 7.98 17.17
N ASN A 171 -14.26 7.88 16.08
CA ASN A 171 -15.62 7.34 16.10
C ASN A 171 -15.55 5.80 15.97
N PRO A 172 -15.96 5.02 17.00
CA PRO A 172 -15.94 3.56 16.92
C PRO A 172 -16.71 3.00 15.73
N LEU A 173 -17.78 3.70 15.30
CA LEU A 173 -18.56 3.32 14.13
C LEU A 173 -17.70 3.35 12.86
N GLN A 174 -16.76 4.29 12.72
CA GLN A 174 -15.89 4.38 11.55
C GLN A 174 -15.09 3.10 11.33
N LYS A 175 -14.61 2.45 12.41
CA LYS A 175 -13.83 1.19 12.32
C LYS A 175 -14.66 0.03 11.74
N GLN A 176 -15.98 0.04 11.93
CA GLN A 176 -16.86 -1.08 11.57
C GLN A 176 -17.84 -0.75 10.46
N ALA A 177 -18.01 0.51 10.08
CA ALA A 177 -19.04 0.93 9.14
C ALA A 177 -18.83 0.42 7.71
N SER A 178 -17.63 -0.04 7.34
CA SER A 178 -17.41 -0.76 6.09
C SER A 178 -18.26 -2.04 5.96
N CYS A 179 -18.85 -2.53 7.06
CA CYS A 179 -19.74 -3.67 7.06
C CYS A 179 -20.95 -3.54 6.12
N LEU A 180 -21.41 -2.31 5.82
CA LEU A 180 -22.44 -2.06 4.80
C LEU A 180 -21.94 -2.31 3.38
N ILE A 181 -20.69 -1.88 3.09
CA ILE A 181 -20.03 -2.13 1.81
C ILE A 181 -19.84 -3.64 1.64
N ASP A 182 -19.36 -4.32 2.69
CA ASP A 182 -19.20 -5.78 2.68
C ASP A 182 -20.52 -6.50 2.45
N LEU A 183 -21.62 -6.04 3.06
CA LEU A 183 -22.95 -6.59 2.84
C LEU A 183 -23.35 -6.46 1.36
N CYS A 184 -23.15 -5.29 0.75
CA CYS A 184 -23.47 -5.04 -0.67
C CYS A 184 -22.61 -5.88 -1.62
N LEU A 185 -21.30 -6.00 -1.36
CA LEU A 185 -20.38 -6.79 -2.19
C LEU A 185 -20.73 -8.28 -2.20
N ASN A 186 -21.26 -8.80 -1.09
CA ASN A 186 -21.44 -10.24 -0.91
C ASN A 186 -22.87 -10.72 -1.08
N TYR A 187 -23.85 -9.83 -0.87
CA TYR A 187 -25.29 -10.13 -0.92
C TYR A 187 -26.07 -9.12 -1.78
N GLY A 188 -25.40 -8.47 -2.74
CA GLY A 188 -25.99 -7.39 -3.53
C GLY A 188 -27.29 -7.78 -4.24
N HIS A 189 -27.43 -9.02 -4.73
CA HIS A 189 -28.70 -9.50 -5.34
C HIS A 189 -29.90 -9.40 -4.39
N SER A 190 -29.74 -9.76 -3.11
CA SER A 190 -30.81 -9.68 -2.10
C SER A 190 -31.12 -8.23 -1.70
N ILE A 191 -30.10 -7.37 -1.72
CA ILE A 191 -30.21 -5.96 -1.32
C ILE A 191 -30.76 -5.10 -2.46
N PHE A 192 -30.50 -5.48 -3.71
CA PHE A 192 -30.83 -4.69 -4.91
C PHE A 192 -32.32 -4.33 -5.01
N ILE A 193 -33.21 -5.14 -4.47
CA ILE A 193 -34.65 -4.88 -4.42
C ILE A 193 -34.95 -3.54 -3.70
N TYR A 194 -34.13 -3.15 -2.74
CA TYR A 194 -34.25 -1.91 -1.97
C TYR A 194 -33.51 -0.72 -2.59
N PHE A 195 -32.91 -0.88 -3.79
CA PHE A 195 -32.08 0.15 -4.41
C PHE A 195 -32.78 1.51 -4.50
N ASN A 196 -34.04 1.56 -4.98
CA ASN A 196 -34.76 2.81 -5.17
C ASN A 196 -34.97 3.58 -3.85
N ASP A 197 -35.27 2.87 -2.75
CA ASP A 197 -35.44 3.48 -1.44
C ASP A 197 -34.11 4.03 -0.91
N LEU A 198 -33.03 3.24 -1.01
CA LEU A 198 -31.68 3.64 -0.61
C LEU A 198 -31.17 4.83 -1.43
N PHE A 199 -31.43 4.81 -2.74
CA PHE A 199 -31.06 5.86 -3.66
C PHE A 199 -31.77 7.17 -3.32
N LYS A 200 -33.09 7.12 -3.10
CA LYS A 200 -33.90 8.28 -2.72
C LYS A 200 -33.45 8.89 -1.39
N VAL A 201 -33.26 8.07 -0.36
CA VAL A 201 -32.77 8.54 0.95
C VAL A 201 -31.42 9.23 0.81
N THR A 202 -30.52 8.67 0.01
CA THR A 202 -29.20 9.26 -0.22
C THR A 202 -29.30 10.57 -1.01
N GLN A 203 -30.14 10.64 -2.05
CA GLN A 203 -30.39 11.88 -2.79
C GLN A 203 -30.94 13.00 -1.90
N ASP A 204 -31.90 12.68 -1.02
CA ASP A 204 -32.47 13.65 -0.09
C ASP A 204 -31.41 14.17 0.89
N LEU A 205 -30.55 13.29 1.40
CA LEU A 205 -29.41 13.69 2.23
C LEU A 205 -28.43 14.59 1.44
N VAL A 206 -28.12 14.27 0.18
CA VAL A 206 -27.20 15.06 -0.67
C VAL A 206 -27.77 16.46 -0.91
N ARG A 207 -29.07 16.57 -1.20
CA ARG A 207 -29.76 17.86 -1.35
C ARG A 207 -29.69 18.71 -0.09
N GLN A 208 -29.88 18.10 1.08
CA GLN A 208 -29.72 18.79 2.36
C GLN A 208 -28.27 19.28 2.55
N GLN A 209 -27.28 18.42 2.32
CA GLN A 209 -25.87 18.76 2.53
C GLN A 209 -25.34 19.88 1.61
N THR A 210 -25.86 19.94 0.38
CA THR A 210 -25.48 20.94 -0.63
C THR A 210 -26.24 22.27 -0.46
N SER A 211 -27.31 22.29 0.33
CA SER A 211 -28.10 23.49 0.61
C SER A 211 -27.46 24.40 1.66
N PHE A 212 -27.66 25.72 1.54
CA PHE A 212 -27.10 26.71 2.47
C PHE A 212 -27.83 26.76 3.83
N GLU A 213 -29.10 26.36 3.89
CA GLU A 213 -29.99 26.58 5.04
C GLU A 213 -30.11 25.35 5.99
N GLN A 214 -29.87 24.13 5.50
CA GLN A 214 -30.04 22.88 6.27
C GLN A 214 -28.90 21.89 6.01
N GLN A 215 -27.70 22.18 6.51
CA GLN A 215 -26.54 21.30 6.33
C GLN A 215 -26.59 20.13 7.31
N THR A 216 -26.62 18.91 6.77
CA THR A 216 -26.42 17.70 7.58
C THR A 216 -24.96 17.59 8.04
N LYS A 217 -24.75 17.26 9.31
CA LYS A 217 -23.44 17.12 9.93
C LYS A 217 -22.90 15.70 9.86
N LEU A 218 -23.08 15.04 8.71
CA LEU A 218 -22.45 13.76 8.43
C LEU A 218 -20.95 13.95 8.11
N ALA A 219 -20.13 13.07 8.66
CA ALA A 219 -18.70 12.98 8.40
C ALA A 219 -18.42 12.43 6.98
N GLY A 220 -17.26 12.77 6.42
CA GLY A 220 -16.89 12.35 5.05
C GLY A 220 -16.87 10.82 4.85
N TRP A 221 -16.53 10.05 5.88
CA TRP A 221 -16.54 8.59 5.80
C TRP A 221 -17.98 8.02 5.71
N GLN A 222 -18.97 8.64 6.36
CA GLN A 222 -20.38 8.22 6.27
C GLN A 222 -20.88 8.40 4.83
N TRP A 223 -20.53 9.53 4.22
CA TRP A 223 -20.82 9.81 2.81
C TRP A 223 -20.17 8.81 1.86
N SER A 224 -18.88 8.51 2.07
CA SER A 224 -18.15 7.52 1.28
C SER A 224 -18.88 6.18 1.28
N ILE A 225 -19.30 5.70 2.47
CA ILE A 225 -19.98 4.40 2.60
C ILE A 225 -21.32 4.39 1.87
N LEU A 226 -22.17 5.40 2.08
CA LEU A 226 -23.49 5.47 1.45
C LEU A 226 -23.39 5.45 -0.07
N VAL A 227 -22.48 6.25 -0.63
CA VAL A 227 -22.31 6.35 -2.09
C VAL A 227 -21.61 5.12 -2.65
N GLU A 228 -20.63 4.55 -1.96
CA GLU A 228 -19.99 3.29 -2.37
C GLU A 228 -20.98 2.11 -2.38
N CYS A 229 -21.89 2.04 -1.40
CA CYS A 229 -22.95 1.04 -1.39
C CYS A 229 -23.86 1.18 -2.62
N LEU A 230 -24.32 2.40 -2.93
CA LEU A 230 -25.13 2.63 -4.13
C LEU A 230 -24.36 2.30 -5.41
N ALA A 231 -23.08 2.66 -5.49
CA ALA A 231 -22.22 2.36 -6.63
C ALA A 231 -22.07 0.85 -6.87
N ILE A 232 -21.94 0.06 -5.80
CA ILE A 232 -21.92 -1.42 -5.90
C ILE A 232 -23.27 -1.94 -6.41
N LEU A 233 -24.39 -1.42 -5.87
CA LEU A 233 -25.72 -1.85 -6.27
C LEU A 233 -26.06 -1.43 -7.71
N LEU A 234 -25.51 -0.31 -8.19
CA LEU A 234 -25.67 0.14 -9.59
C LEU A 234 -25.13 -0.88 -10.59
N ASN A 235 -24.09 -1.64 -10.24
CA ASN A 235 -23.51 -2.66 -11.11
C ASN A 235 -24.47 -3.83 -11.40
N TYR A 236 -25.54 -4.00 -10.64
CA TYR A 236 -26.56 -5.03 -10.88
C TYR A 236 -27.56 -4.65 -11.98
N PHE A 237 -27.56 -3.41 -12.44
CA PHE A 237 -28.34 -3.05 -13.64
C PHE A 237 -27.64 -3.56 -14.89
N GLU A 238 -28.27 -4.40 -15.70
CA GLU A 238 -27.66 -4.93 -16.93
C GLU A 238 -27.77 -3.98 -18.14
N SER A 239 -27.87 -2.66 -17.91
CA SER A 239 -28.05 -1.66 -18.96
C SER A 239 -27.14 -0.43 -18.76
N PHE A 240 -26.28 -0.18 -19.74
CA PHE A 240 -25.37 0.98 -19.75
C PHE A 240 -26.14 2.30 -19.59
N GLN A 241 -27.24 2.45 -20.34
CA GLN A 241 -28.02 3.70 -20.35
C GLN A 241 -28.68 3.98 -19.00
N GLN A 242 -29.26 2.96 -18.37
CA GLN A 242 -29.90 3.12 -17.07
C GLN A 242 -28.89 3.48 -15.98
N GLN A 243 -27.74 2.78 -15.95
CA GLN A 243 -26.66 3.12 -15.03
C GLN A 243 -26.16 4.55 -15.24
N ALA A 244 -25.88 4.93 -16.49
CA ALA A 244 -25.35 6.26 -16.80
C ALA A 244 -26.28 7.41 -16.35
N ILE A 245 -27.60 7.25 -16.48
CA ILE A 245 -28.58 8.24 -16.02
C ILE A 245 -28.54 8.36 -14.48
N LEU A 246 -28.63 7.24 -13.76
CA LEU A 246 -28.64 7.22 -12.30
C LEU A 246 -27.31 7.74 -11.71
N ILE A 247 -26.19 7.38 -12.33
CA ILE A 247 -24.86 7.87 -11.96
C ILE A 247 -24.80 9.40 -12.16
N ASN A 248 -25.31 9.91 -13.28
CA ASN A 248 -25.33 11.34 -13.55
C ASN A 248 -26.17 12.11 -12.52
N GLU A 249 -27.33 11.58 -12.11
CA GLU A 249 -28.17 12.16 -11.06
C GLU A 249 -27.45 12.25 -9.70
N LEU A 250 -26.64 11.25 -9.33
CA LEU A 250 -25.85 11.28 -8.10
C LEU A 250 -24.68 12.28 -8.17
N ILE A 251 -24.08 12.45 -9.36
CA ILE A 251 -22.91 13.30 -9.57
C ILE A 251 -23.30 14.77 -9.66
N GLN A 252 -24.45 15.10 -10.24
CA GLN A 252 -24.86 16.46 -10.58
C GLN A 252 -24.64 17.49 -9.45
N PRO A 253 -25.04 17.25 -8.19
CA PRO A 253 -24.86 18.23 -7.11
C PRO A 253 -23.38 18.55 -6.84
N PHE A 254 -22.50 17.56 -6.99
CA PHE A 254 -21.05 17.72 -6.82
C PHE A 254 -20.39 18.32 -8.05
N ALA A 255 -20.91 18.01 -9.25
CA ALA A 255 -20.51 18.64 -10.49
C ALA A 255 -20.76 20.16 -10.46
N GLU A 256 -21.91 20.61 -9.95
CA GLU A 256 -22.22 22.02 -9.79
C GLU A 256 -21.23 22.73 -8.85
N ILE A 257 -20.84 22.08 -7.74
CA ILE A 257 -19.82 22.61 -6.81
C ILE A 257 -18.47 22.77 -7.53
N LEU A 258 -18.03 21.75 -8.27
CA LEU A 258 -16.77 21.78 -9.00
C LEU A 258 -16.77 22.78 -10.17
N ASN A 259 -17.90 22.93 -10.86
CA ASN A 259 -18.06 23.92 -11.93
C ASN A 259 -18.05 25.35 -11.38
N LYS A 260 -18.66 25.56 -10.22
CA LYS A 260 -18.58 26.84 -9.50
C LYS A 260 -17.14 27.16 -9.07
N PHE A 261 -16.41 26.16 -8.58
CA PHE A 261 -14.96 26.30 -8.32
C PHE A 261 -14.20 26.71 -9.59
N ASN A 262 -14.41 25.98 -10.69
CA ASN A 262 -13.69 26.21 -11.94
C ASN A 262 -13.95 27.61 -12.52
N SER A 263 -15.16 28.15 -12.34
CA SER A 263 -15.55 29.47 -12.81
C SER A 263 -15.00 30.62 -11.95
N ASN A 264 -14.85 30.39 -10.64
CA ASN A 264 -14.47 31.44 -9.69
C ASN A 264 -12.95 31.51 -9.41
N VAL A 265 -12.22 30.42 -9.66
CA VAL A 265 -10.78 30.31 -9.40
C VAL A 265 -10.02 30.36 -10.71
N ASN A 266 -9.15 31.35 -10.89
CA ASN A 266 -8.39 31.54 -12.13
C ASN A 266 -6.87 31.44 -11.93
N ASP A 267 -6.40 31.59 -10.70
CA ASP A 267 -4.99 31.54 -10.34
C ASP A 267 -4.78 30.91 -8.94
N LEU A 268 -3.52 30.72 -8.56
CA LEU A 268 -3.18 30.08 -7.28
C LEU A 268 -3.63 30.91 -6.07
N GLN A 269 -3.63 32.23 -6.17
CA GLN A 269 -4.04 33.11 -5.07
C GLN A 269 -5.56 33.06 -4.84
N SER A 270 -6.35 33.17 -5.91
CA SER A 270 -7.80 33.00 -5.85
C SER A 270 -8.19 31.61 -5.36
N PHE A 271 -7.39 30.56 -5.64
CA PHE A 271 -7.60 29.25 -5.04
C PHE A 271 -7.46 29.28 -3.52
N ILE A 272 -6.33 29.77 -3.01
CA ILE A 272 -6.04 29.90 -1.57
C ILE A 272 -7.16 30.68 -0.85
N ASP A 273 -7.62 31.78 -1.45
CA ASP A 273 -8.71 32.60 -0.91
C ASP A 273 -10.07 31.87 -0.94
N TYR A 274 -10.32 31.12 -2.02
CA TYR A 274 -11.56 30.35 -2.19
C TYR A 274 -11.72 29.24 -1.15
N ILE A 275 -10.63 28.53 -0.83
CA ILE A 275 -10.62 27.48 0.20
C ILE A 275 -10.35 28.01 1.62
N GLY A 276 -10.16 29.32 1.77
CA GLY A 276 -10.06 29.99 3.07
C GLY A 276 -8.75 29.73 3.81
N LEU A 277 -7.63 29.53 3.10
CA LEU A 277 -6.29 29.45 3.71
C LEU A 277 -5.72 30.86 3.96
N LYS A 278 -6.49 31.68 4.68
CA LYS A 278 -6.16 33.06 5.08
C LYS A 278 -6.34 33.24 6.59
N THR A 279 -5.69 34.24 7.17
CA THR A 279 -5.69 34.50 8.63
C THR A 279 -7.08 34.68 9.23
N THR A 280 -8.05 35.17 8.43
CA THR A 280 -9.47 35.26 8.81
C THR A 280 -10.33 34.68 7.67
N PRO A 281 -10.68 33.38 7.72
CA PRO A 281 -11.52 32.78 6.69
C PRO A 281 -12.96 33.25 6.81
N ASP A 282 -13.58 33.57 5.67
CA ASP A 282 -15.01 33.87 5.63
C ASP A 282 -15.82 32.57 5.74
N ALA A 283 -17.03 32.65 6.32
CA ALA A 283 -17.91 31.48 6.43
C ALA A 283 -18.19 30.81 5.07
N THR A 284 -18.20 31.60 4.00
CA THR A 284 -18.32 31.13 2.61
C THR A 284 -17.12 30.30 2.17
N SER A 285 -15.89 30.76 2.43
CA SER A 285 -14.66 30.03 2.10
C SER A 285 -14.54 28.72 2.89
N THR A 286 -14.88 28.71 4.17
CA THR A 286 -14.90 27.47 4.98
C THR A 286 -15.93 26.47 4.45
N SER A 287 -17.11 26.95 4.03
CA SER A 287 -18.12 26.12 3.39
C SER A 287 -17.63 25.56 2.04
N ASN A 288 -17.02 26.39 1.20
CA ASN A 288 -16.45 26.00 -0.09
C ASN A 288 -15.37 24.91 0.07
N GLN A 289 -14.44 25.08 1.02
CA GLN A 289 -13.41 24.09 1.34
C GLN A 289 -14.04 22.75 1.73
N ARG A 290 -15.00 22.77 2.67
CA ARG A 290 -15.72 21.58 3.12
C ARG A 290 -16.40 20.86 1.95
N LEU A 291 -17.10 21.61 1.09
CA LEU A 291 -17.83 21.07 -0.04
C LEU A 291 -16.90 20.51 -1.12
N ILE A 292 -15.80 21.18 -1.49
CA ILE A 292 -14.82 20.63 -2.44
C ILE A 292 -14.23 19.32 -1.90
N PHE A 293 -13.81 19.31 -0.64
CA PHE A 293 -13.17 18.12 -0.08
C PHE A 293 -14.16 16.96 -0.06
N LEU A 294 -15.40 17.23 0.36
CA LEU A 294 -16.47 16.24 0.34
C LEU A 294 -16.78 15.72 -1.07
N SER A 295 -16.88 16.61 -2.07
CA SER A 295 -17.11 16.25 -3.47
C SER A 295 -16.05 15.27 -3.97
N VAL A 296 -14.77 15.55 -3.74
CA VAL A 296 -13.68 14.65 -4.18
C VAL A 296 -13.74 13.30 -3.48
N HIS A 297 -13.98 13.26 -2.17
CA HIS A 297 -14.15 12.00 -1.44
C HIS A 297 -15.30 11.15 -2.01
N ILE A 298 -16.45 11.78 -2.26
CA ILE A 298 -17.64 11.10 -2.78
C ILE A 298 -17.43 10.60 -4.21
N LEU A 299 -16.90 11.46 -5.10
CA LEU A 299 -16.63 11.10 -6.49
C LEU A 299 -15.60 9.99 -6.59
N CYS A 300 -14.57 10.01 -5.73
CA CYS A 300 -13.58 8.94 -5.62
C CYS A 300 -14.25 7.61 -5.24
N GLY A 301 -15.06 7.60 -4.17
CA GLY A 301 -15.78 6.40 -3.73
C GLY A 301 -16.72 5.84 -4.79
N LEU A 302 -17.51 6.71 -5.43
CA LEU A 302 -18.44 6.36 -6.50
C LEU A 302 -17.71 5.70 -7.68
N LEU A 303 -16.74 6.38 -8.25
CA LEU A 303 -16.04 5.90 -9.44
C LEU A 303 -15.27 4.61 -9.17
N ARG A 304 -14.67 4.49 -7.98
CA ARG A 304 -13.92 3.29 -7.56
C ARG A 304 -14.78 2.03 -7.56
N ARG A 305 -16.08 2.14 -7.29
CA ARG A 305 -16.98 0.99 -7.11
C ARG A 305 -17.79 0.62 -8.34
N ILE A 306 -17.87 1.51 -9.33
CA ILE A 306 -18.55 1.20 -10.59
C ILE A 306 -17.64 0.28 -11.41
N THR A 307 -18.12 -0.92 -11.68
CA THR A 307 -17.36 -1.97 -12.37
C THR A 307 -17.93 -2.26 -13.76
N LEU A 308 -17.06 -2.68 -14.67
CA LEU A 308 -17.47 -3.17 -15.98
C LEU A 308 -18.11 -4.56 -15.84
N PRO A 309 -19.12 -4.91 -16.65
CA PRO A 309 -19.67 -6.27 -16.65
C PRO A 309 -18.62 -7.29 -17.10
N ASN A 310 -18.61 -8.46 -16.44
CA ASN A 310 -17.67 -9.55 -16.77
C ASN A 310 -18.18 -10.44 -17.91
N ASP A 311 -19.50 -10.57 -18.06
CA ASP A 311 -20.10 -11.45 -19.06
C ASP A 311 -20.19 -10.78 -20.43
N SER A 312 -19.63 -11.45 -21.44
CA SER A 312 -19.60 -10.93 -22.82
C SER A 312 -21.00 -10.77 -23.44
N SER A 313 -21.96 -11.60 -23.02
CA SER A 313 -23.38 -11.47 -23.39
C SER A 313 -23.97 -10.18 -22.84
N ILE A 314 -23.81 -9.89 -21.55
CA ILE A 314 -24.30 -8.66 -20.91
C ILE A 314 -23.65 -7.43 -21.55
N CYS A 315 -22.36 -7.50 -21.88
CA CYS A 315 -21.67 -6.39 -22.53
C CYS A 315 -22.26 -6.02 -23.89
N SER A 316 -22.70 -7.03 -24.66
CA SER A 316 -23.26 -6.84 -26.00
C SER A 316 -24.75 -6.48 -25.95
N THR A 317 -25.56 -7.13 -25.12
CA THR A 317 -27.00 -6.84 -24.98
C THR A 317 -27.26 -5.54 -24.21
N GLY A 318 -26.44 -5.24 -23.22
CA GLY A 318 -26.56 -4.08 -22.33
C GLY A 318 -26.00 -2.77 -22.88
N GLY A 319 -25.40 -2.80 -24.08
CA GLY A 319 -24.92 -1.60 -24.78
C GLY A 319 -23.59 -1.04 -24.26
N TYR A 320 -22.72 -1.88 -23.70
CA TYR A 320 -21.43 -1.43 -23.13
C TYR A 320 -20.29 -1.38 -24.16
N GLN A 321 -20.44 -2.04 -25.30
CA GLN A 321 -19.37 -2.15 -26.30
C GLN A 321 -19.32 -0.93 -27.22
N GLU A 322 -18.12 -0.41 -27.44
CA GLU A 322 -17.85 0.66 -28.41
C GLU A 322 -16.50 0.43 -29.09
N THR A 323 -16.41 0.76 -30.38
CA THR A 323 -15.17 0.67 -31.16
C THR A 323 -14.40 2.00 -31.11
N PHE A 324 -13.09 1.89 -30.95
CA PHE A 324 -12.15 3.01 -31.01
C PHE A 324 -10.83 2.53 -31.63
N ASP A 325 -10.38 3.19 -32.70
CA ASP A 325 -9.20 2.80 -33.49
C ASP A 325 -9.17 1.31 -33.90
N GLY A 326 -10.34 0.78 -34.27
CA GLY A 326 -10.51 -0.62 -34.69
C GLY A 326 -10.51 -1.64 -33.53
N ILE A 327 -10.33 -1.19 -32.29
CA ILE A 327 -10.36 -2.03 -31.08
C ILE A 327 -11.72 -1.86 -30.38
N ILE A 328 -12.33 -2.97 -29.97
CA ILE A 328 -13.57 -2.95 -29.19
C ILE A 328 -13.22 -2.75 -27.71
N PHE A 329 -13.76 -1.70 -27.12
CA PHE A 329 -13.67 -1.42 -25.68
C PHE A 329 -15.03 -1.62 -25.01
N ILE A 330 -14.98 -1.99 -23.73
CA ILE A 330 -16.15 -1.98 -22.86
C ILE A 330 -16.11 -0.66 -22.09
N ARG A 331 -17.11 0.18 -22.33
CA ARG A 331 -17.22 1.52 -21.75
C ARG A 331 -17.70 1.43 -20.32
N ASN A 332 -17.15 2.30 -19.48
CA ASN A 332 -17.64 2.48 -18.12
C ASN A 332 -18.92 3.36 -18.16
N PRO A 333 -20.04 2.93 -17.54
CA PRO A 333 -21.27 3.72 -17.48
C PRO A 333 -21.12 5.04 -16.72
N ALA A 334 -20.07 5.18 -15.91
CA ALA A 334 -19.72 6.44 -15.27
C ALA A 334 -19.08 7.47 -16.24
N SER A 335 -18.50 7.01 -17.36
CA SER A 335 -17.75 7.87 -18.28
C SER A 335 -18.52 9.12 -18.72
N PRO A 336 -19.79 9.06 -19.18
CA PRO A 336 -20.47 10.24 -19.72
C PRO A 336 -20.60 11.39 -18.72
N ALA A 337 -20.81 11.06 -17.44
CA ALA A 337 -20.94 12.06 -16.37
C ALA A 337 -19.56 12.56 -15.90
N PHE A 338 -18.60 11.65 -15.73
CA PHE A 338 -17.26 12.01 -15.24
C PHE A 338 -16.46 12.83 -16.25
N ILE A 339 -16.55 12.52 -17.55
CA ILE A 339 -15.79 13.21 -18.61
C ILE A 339 -16.08 14.72 -18.63
N GLN A 340 -17.28 15.15 -18.25
CA GLN A 340 -17.64 16.56 -18.14
C GLN A 340 -16.85 17.30 -17.04
N LEU A 341 -16.30 16.57 -16.06
CA LEU A 341 -15.52 17.09 -14.94
C LEU A 341 -14.02 17.13 -15.21
N THR A 342 -13.55 16.69 -16.38
CA THR A 342 -12.12 16.57 -16.72
C THR A 342 -11.36 17.85 -16.37
N HIS A 343 -11.76 18.99 -16.92
CA HIS A 343 -11.03 20.24 -16.71
C HIS A 343 -11.03 20.69 -15.25
N CYS A 344 -12.15 20.49 -14.53
CA CYS A 344 -12.28 20.89 -13.13
C CYS A 344 -11.35 20.08 -12.22
N LEU A 345 -11.31 18.74 -12.38
CA LEU A 345 -10.50 17.85 -11.56
C LEU A 345 -9.00 18.02 -11.81
N PHE A 346 -8.60 18.12 -13.08
CA PHE A 346 -7.20 18.31 -13.45
C PHE A 346 -6.69 19.71 -13.03
N LYS A 347 -7.53 20.76 -13.17
CA LYS A 347 -7.20 22.10 -12.64
C LYS A 347 -7.03 22.10 -11.12
N LEU A 348 -7.91 21.39 -10.40
CA LEU A 348 -7.82 21.26 -8.94
C LEU A 348 -6.51 20.56 -8.52
N LEU A 349 -6.14 19.47 -9.21
CA LEU A 349 -4.87 18.77 -8.98
C LEU A 349 -3.68 19.70 -9.19
N ASN A 350 -3.65 20.44 -10.31
CA ASN A 350 -2.59 21.38 -10.63
C ASN A 350 -2.38 22.45 -9.54
N TYR A 351 -3.46 23.06 -9.04
CA TYR A 351 -3.32 24.03 -7.95
C TYR A 351 -2.84 23.39 -6.66
N CYS A 352 -3.32 22.19 -6.32
CA CYS A 352 -2.86 21.46 -5.15
C CYS A 352 -1.34 21.17 -5.22
N HIS A 353 -0.83 20.74 -6.37
CA HIS A 353 0.60 20.54 -6.56
C HIS A 353 1.37 21.86 -6.52
N ALA A 354 0.84 22.91 -7.15
CA ALA A 354 1.47 24.23 -7.16
C ALA A 354 1.62 24.82 -5.74
N LEU A 355 0.79 24.42 -4.78
CA LEU A 355 0.94 24.84 -3.38
C LEU A 355 2.26 24.40 -2.75
N HIS A 356 2.85 23.29 -3.22
CA HIS A 356 4.16 22.81 -2.75
C HIS A 356 5.35 23.58 -3.35
N SER A 357 5.12 24.45 -4.34
CA SER A 357 6.18 25.28 -4.88
C SER A 357 6.76 26.20 -3.81
N PRO A 358 8.09 26.39 -3.74
CA PRO A 358 8.69 27.34 -2.78
C PRO A 358 8.19 28.77 -2.98
N ASN A 359 7.80 29.11 -4.21
CA ASN A 359 7.25 30.42 -4.59
C ASN A 359 5.75 30.56 -4.31
N SER A 360 5.10 29.52 -3.79
CA SER A 360 3.67 29.54 -3.43
C SER A 360 3.39 30.62 -2.37
N PRO A 361 2.27 31.37 -2.47
CA PRO A 361 1.84 32.26 -1.39
C PRO A 361 1.66 31.52 -0.05
N LEU A 362 1.38 30.22 -0.09
CA LEU A 362 1.21 29.38 1.09
C LEU A 362 2.51 29.23 1.89
N SER A 363 3.68 29.19 1.25
CA SER A 363 4.97 28.95 1.92
C SER A 363 5.33 30.06 2.91
N LYS A 364 4.79 31.27 2.67
CA LYS A 364 4.99 32.46 3.52
C LYS A 364 3.85 32.69 4.52
N SER A 365 2.85 31.80 4.53
CA SER A 365 1.67 31.91 5.39
C SER A 365 1.80 31.08 6.66
N SER A 366 0.88 31.28 7.62
CA SER A 366 0.72 30.41 8.79
C SER A 366 0.31 28.97 8.45
N PHE A 367 -0.07 28.70 7.19
CA PHE A 367 -0.53 27.39 6.71
C PHE A 367 0.55 26.60 5.97
N SER A 368 1.82 27.00 6.04
CA SER A 368 2.94 26.30 5.39
C SER A 368 3.07 24.83 5.83
N PHE A 369 2.60 24.49 7.03
CA PHE A 369 2.58 23.11 7.55
C PHE A 369 1.77 22.15 6.65
N LEU A 370 0.79 22.63 5.88
CA LEU A 370 -0.01 21.80 4.98
C LEU A 370 0.81 21.15 3.85
N SER A 371 1.97 21.72 3.52
CA SER A 371 2.89 21.18 2.52
C SER A 371 3.83 20.10 3.07
N THR A 372 3.85 19.90 4.39
CA THR A 372 4.70 18.92 5.10
C THR A 372 3.96 17.62 5.40
N MET A 373 4.69 16.58 5.81
CA MET A 373 4.10 15.32 6.24
C MET A 373 3.29 15.48 7.54
N THR A 374 2.17 14.78 7.62
CA THR A 374 1.40 14.67 8.87
C THR A 374 2.11 13.76 9.88
N ASP A 375 1.77 13.86 11.16
CA ASP A 375 2.32 12.97 12.20
C ASP A 375 2.01 11.49 11.90
N ALA A 376 0.82 11.21 11.35
CA ALA A 376 0.43 9.86 10.95
C ALA A 376 1.27 9.32 9.77
N GLU A 377 1.58 10.16 8.77
CA GLU A 377 2.47 9.78 7.67
C GLU A 377 3.89 9.51 8.15
N LYS A 378 4.40 10.31 9.09
CA LYS A 378 5.73 10.07 9.68
C LYS A 378 5.77 8.75 10.45
N ALA A 379 4.75 8.47 11.25
CA ALA A 379 4.64 7.21 12.01
C ALA A 379 4.67 5.98 11.09
N VAL A 380 3.99 6.05 9.94
CA VAL A 380 4.01 5.02 8.88
C VAL A 380 5.44 4.74 8.40
N TYR A 381 6.23 5.77 8.08
CA TYR A 381 7.61 5.58 7.61
C TYR A 381 8.58 5.12 8.71
N LEU A 382 8.34 5.52 9.95
CA LEU A 382 9.12 5.06 11.11
C LEU A 382 8.72 3.63 11.57
N GLN A 383 7.73 3.01 10.92
CA GLN A 383 7.14 1.73 11.33
C GLN A 383 6.63 1.75 12.78
N GLN A 384 6.25 2.94 13.27
CA GLN A 384 5.60 3.12 14.56
C GLN A 384 4.10 2.90 14.33
N GLN A 385 3.57 1.75 14.77
CA GLN A 385 2.11 1.57 14.77
C GLN A 385 1.47 2.56 15.74
N ASP A 386 0.37 3.19 15.31
CA ASP A 386 -0.50 3.97 16.18
C ASP A 386 -0.98 3.07 17.32
N ASN A 387 -0.43 3.26 18.51
CA ASN A 387 -1.00 2.75 19.74
C ASN A 387 -2.41 3.34 19.84
N ASN A 388 -3.43 2.51 19.59
CA ASN A 388 -4.82 2.92 19.73
C ASN A 388 -5.20 3.22 21.19
N ASP A 389 -4.37 2.81 22.15
CA ASP A 389 -4.61 2.93 23.58
C ASP A 389 -3.35 3.48 24.26
N ASP A 390 -3.10 4.79 24.17
CA ASP A 390 -2.49 5.57 25.26
C ASP A 390 -2.47 7.07 24.97
N ILE A 391 -3.51 7.72 25.52
CA ILE A 391 -3.86 9.12 25.30
C ILE A 391 -2.95 10.11 26.06
N ASN A 392 -1.97 9.65 26.86
CA ASN A 392 -1.18 10.53 27.73
C ASN A 392 0.33 10.59 27.46
N ILE A 393 0.85 9.95 26.41
CA ILE A 393 2.30 10.02 26.08
C ILE A 393 2.58 10.86 24.82
N LEU A 394 1.58 11.54 24.25
CA LEU A 394 1.83 12.59 23.25
C LEU A 394 2.33 13.92 23.86
N SER A 395 2.55 13.98 25.18
CA SER A 395 3.25 15.09 25.84
C SER A 395 4.77 14.87 25.95
N SER A 396 5.30 13.71 25.57
CA SER A 396 6.75 13.42 25.63
C SER A 396 7.44 13.30 24.27
N ILE A 397 6.70 13.43 23.16
CA ILE A 397 7.30 13.73 21.85
C ILE A 397 7.08 15.23 21.61
N GLN A 398 7.77 16.03 22.42
CA GLN A 398 7.86 17.48 22.25
C GLN A 398 8.92 17.75 21.18
N THR A 399 8.54 17.61 19.90
CA THR A 399 9.34 18.15 18.81
C THR A 399 9.11 19.66 18.76
N ASN A 400 10.18 20.44 18.69
CA ASN A 400 10.16 21.90 18.52
C ASN A 400 9.71 22.34 17.11
N SER A 401 8.91 21.52 16.41
CA SER A 401 8.23 21.94 15.19
C SER A 401 6.96 22.69 15.59
N LEU A 402 6.81 23.93 15.12
CA LEU A 402 5.67 24.86 15.33
C LEU A 402 4.48 24.20 16.04
N ILE A 403 4.21 24.56 17.29
CA ILE A 403 3.11 23.98 18.09
C ILE A 403 1.78 24.20 17.34
N LEU A 404 1.41 23.24 16.49
CA LEU A 404 0.18 23.28 15.71
C LEU A 404 -0.98 23.16 16.69
N SER A 405 -1.95 24.07 16.56
CA SER A 405 -3.16 23.97 17.35
C SER A 405 -3.91 22.67 16.98
N ALA A 406 -4.80 22.20 17.87
CA ALA A 406 -5.63 21.03 17.57
C ALA A 406 -6.48 21.22 16.29
N ASN A 407 -6.84 22.45 15.95
CA ASN A 407 -7.58 22.77 14.73
C ASN A 407 -6.68 22.69 13.49
N ASP A 408 -5.42 23.15 13.59
CA ASP A 408 -4.46 23.08 12.49
C ASP A 408 -4.10 21.63 12.16
N ARG A 409 -3.88 20.79 13.18
CA ARG A 409 -3.67 19.33 12.97
C ARG A 409 -4.86 18.67 12.27
N ARG A 410 -6.09 19.03 12.67
CA ARG A 410 -7.31 18.54 12.01
C ARG A 410 -7.40 18.99 10.56
N LEU A 411 -7.05 20.25 10.27
CA LEU A 411 -7.00 20.77 8.92
C LEU A 411 -5.91 20.05 8.09
N HIS A 412 -4.73 19.82 8.66
CA HIS A 412 -3.62 19.11 8.03
C HIS A 412 -4.02 17.70 7.61
N ASN A 413 -4.59 16.91 8.53
CA ASN A 413 -5.05 15.55 8.24
C ASN A 413 -6.17 15.53 7.20
N ARG A 414 -7.11 16.49 7.26
CA ARG A 414 -8.19 16.61 6.27
C ARG A 414 -7.67 16.99 4.88
N PHE A 415 -6.71 17.91 4.81
CA PHE A 415 -6.10 18.35 3.57
C PHE A 415 -5.29 17.22 2.94
N SER A 416 -4.46 16.54 3.75
CA SER A 416 -3.70 15.37 3.31
C SER A 416 -4.62 14.28 2.75
N SER A 417 -5.66 13.89 3.51
CA SER A 417 -6.61 12.87 3.05
C SER A 417 -7.37 13.28 1.79
N PHE A 418 -7.71 14.57 1.67
CA PHE A 418 -8.32 15.11 0.46
C PHE A 418 -7.40 14.99 -0.77
N LEU A 419 -6.11 15.32 -0.62
CA LEU A 419 -5.13 15.21 -1.69
C LEU A 419 -4.96 13.75 -2.12
N ASP A 420 -4.79 12.82 -1.18
CA ASP A 420 -4.68 11.39 -1.49
C ASP A 420 -5.90 10.91 -2.30
N ARG A 421 -7.10 11.32 -1.90
CA ARG A 421 -8.35 10.97 -2.59
C ARG A 421 -8.47 11.60 -3.97
N LEU A 422 -7.95 12.82 -4.15
CA LEU A 422 -7.89 13.47 -5.45
C LEU A 422 -6.95 12.72 -6.40
N GLU A 423 -5.77 12.35 -5.93
CA GLU A 423 -4.78 11.59 -6.70
C GLU A 423 -5.30 10.20 -7.07
N ILE A 424 -5.95 9.49 -6.12
CA ILE A 424 -6.63 8.21 -6.38
C ILE A 424 -7.77 8.39 -7.39
N LEU A 425 -8.60 9.43 -7.24
CA LEU A 425 -9.68 9.73 -8.18
C LEU A 425 -9.13 9.93 -9.59
N ILE A 426 -8.09 10.74 -9.77
CA ILE A 426 -7.43 10.96 -11.07
C ILE A 426 -6.86 9.64 -11.61
N GLY A 427 -6.26 8.81 -10.76
CA GLY A 427 -5.82 7.47 -11.10
C GLY A 427 -6.90 6.58 -11.70
N ILE A 428 -8.04 6.50 -11.04
CA ILE A 428 -9.20 5.73 -11.52
C ILE A 428 -9.79 6.39 -12.77
N TYR A 429 -9.79 7.72 -12.84
CA TYR A 429 -10.27 8.49 -13.98
C TYR A 429 -9.50 8.14 -15.28
N LEU A 430 -8.20 7.90 -15.18
CA LEU A 430 -7.35 7.47 -16.32
C LEU A 430 -7.73 6.08 -16.87
N THR A 431 -8.60 5.33 -16.18
CA THR A 431 -9.12 4.05 -16.67
C THR A 431 -10.37 4.19 -17.56
N LEU A 432 -10.95 5.39 -17.69
CA LEU A 432 -12.17 5.69 -18.45
C LEU A 432 -11.95 5.70 -19.98
N LYS A 433 -11.54 4.55 -20.53
CA LYS A 433 -11.38 4.34 -21.97
C LYS A 433 -12.71 3.91 -22.63
N PRO A 434 -12.91 4.24 -23.92
CA PRO A 434 -12.08 5.11 -24.75
C PRO A 434 -12.39 6.61 -24.52
N ASP A 435 -13.45 6.94 -23.78
CA ASP A 435 -14.03 8.28 -23.68
C ASP A 435 -13.03 9.38 -23.30
N LEU A 436 -12.12 9.13 -22.35
CA LEU A 436 -11.09 10.09 -21.98
C LEU A 436 -10.06 10.32 -23.09
N TYR A 437 -9.65 9.24 -23.75
CA TYR A 437 -8.59 9.24 -24.75
C TYR A 437 -9.08 9.68 -26.13
N LYS A 438 -10.40 9.75 -26.32
CA LYS A 438 -11.06 10.34 -27.50
C LYS A 438 -11.06 11.86 -27.49
N LEU A 439 -10.82 12.51 -26.34
CA LEU A 439 -10.79 13.97 -26.27
C LEU A 439 -9.62 14.51 -27.11
N ASP A 440 -9.88 15.51 -27.94
CA ASP A 440 -8.89 16.10 -28.87
C ASP A 440 -7.64 16.60 -28.13
N ASP A 441 -7.80 17.16 -26.92
CA ASP A 441 -6.73 17.67 -26.07
C ASP A 441 -6.29 16.68 -24.97
N SER A 442 -6.63 15.39 -25.06
CA SER A 442 -6.34 14.40 -24.00
C SER A 442 -4.86 14.34 -23.60
N LEU A 443 -3.94 14.33 -24.58
CA LEU A 443 -2.49 14.36 -24.34
C LEU A 443 -2.08 15.63 -23.59
N ASN A 444 -2.59 16.79 -23.99
CA ASN A 444 -2.27 18.06 -23.33
C ASN A 444 -2.82 18.07 -21.91
N ILE A 445 -4.07 17.69 -21.70
CA ILE A 445 -4.72 17.66 -20.39
C ILE A 445 -3.97 16.72 -19.45
N ILE A 446 -3.72 15.47 -19.86
CA ILE A 446 -3.07 14.46 -19.03
C ILE A 446 -1.59 14.82 -18.84
N GLY A 447 -0.87 15.07 -19.92
CA GLY A 447 0.56 15.38 -19.90
C GLY A 447 0.85 16.63 -19.09
N THR A 448 0.30 17.78 -19.47
CA THR A 448 0.62 19.05 -18.78
C THR A 448 0.26 19.03 -17.30
N THR A 449 -0.83 18.35 -16.93
CA THR A 449 -1.27 18.29 -15.53
C THR A 449 -0.40 17.35 -14.71
N LEU A 450 -0.16 16.12 -15.19
CA LEU A 450 0.66 15.16 -14.45
C LEU A 450 2.11 15.62 -14.31
N PHE A 451 2.62 16.42 -15.24
CA PHE A 451 3.95 17.03 -15.16
C PHE A 451 3.97 18.38 -14.44
N SER A 452 2.81 18.96 -14.11
CA SER A 452 2.80 20.27 -13.46
C SER A 452 3.43 20.18 -12.07
N SER A 453 4.44 21.01 -11.83
CA SER A 453 5.11 21.13 -10.52
C SER A 453 5.74 19.84 -9.96
N LEU A 454 6.01 18.80 -10.76
CA LEU A 454 6.65 17.56 -10.25
C LEU A 454 7.98 17.83 -9.54
N ASP A 455 8.77 18.77 -10.06
CA ASP A 455 10.06 19.18 -9.46
C ASP A 455 9.90 19.70 -8.02
N ASN A 456 8.76 20.32 -7.74
CA ASN A 456 8.47 20.94 -6.44
C ASN A 456 7.80 19.98 -5.45
N LEU A 457 7.34 18.80 -5.90
CA LEU A 457 6.65 17.87 -5.02
C LEU A 457 7.65 17.16 -4.09
N PRO A 458 7.34 17.08 -2.78
CA PRO A 458 8.12 16.28 -1.86
C PRO A 458 7.96 14.79 -2.18
N ASP A 459 8.96 13.99 -1.82
CA ASP A 459 9.06 12.59 -2.28
C ASP A 459 7.87 11.72 -1.87
N PHE A 460 7.27 11.96 -0.70
CA PHE A 460 6.07 11.25 -0.25
C PHE A 460 4.81 11.56 -1.08
N ARG A 461 4.69 12.78 -1.64
CA ARG A 461 3.61 13.15 -2.56
C ARG A 461 3.90 12.68 -3.98
N LEU A 462 5.16 12.77 -4.40
CA LEU A 462 5.59 12.23 -5.70
C LEU A 462 5.28 10.73 -5.79
N ARG A 463 5.49 9.98 -4.69
CA ARG A 463 5.09 8.57 -4.59
C ARG A 463 3.62 8.34 -4.96
N ASN A 464 2.71 9.14 -4.40
CA ASN A 464 1.29 9.01 -4.67
C ASN A 464 0.99 9.23 -6.15
N ILE A 465 1.62 10.22 -6.80
CA ILE A 465 1.43 10.45 -8.24
C ILE A 465 1.99 9.29 -9.08
N ILE A 466 3.16 8.76 -8.74
CA ILE A 466 3.74 7.59 -9.41
C ILE A 466 2.81 6.36 -9.28
N ARG A 467 2.32 6.09 -8.06
CA ARG A 467 1.53 4.90 -7.74
C ARG A 467 0.07 5.01 -8.21
N TYR A 468 -0.58 6.12 -7.96
CA TYR A 468 -1.99 6.29 -8.21
C TYR A 468 -2.28 6.85 -9.60
N CYS A 469 -1.40 7.67 -10.20
CA CYS A 469 -1.66 8.24 -11.54
C CYS A 469 -0.87 7.53 -12.64
N PHE A 470 0.46 7.48 -12.56
CA PHE A 470 1.29 6.93 -13.64
C PHE A 470 1.13 5.42 -13.84
N LEU A 471 0.98 4.65 -12.76
CA LEU A 471 0.80 3.21 -12.86
C LEU A 471 -0.53 2.83 -13.57
N PRO A 472 -1.71 3.35 -13.18
CA PRO A 472 -2.94 3.13 -13.95
C PRO A 472 -2.86 3.68 -15.37
N PHE A 473 -2.21 4.82 -15.58
CA PHE A 473 -2.00 5.39 -16.91
C PHE A 473 -1.31 4.40 -17.86
N ILE A 474 -0.16 3.82 -17.48
CA ILE A 474 0.52 2.81 -18.32
C ILE A 474 -0.41 1.62 -18.61
N ARG A 475 -1.11 1.13 -17.58
CA ARG A 475 -1.92 -0.09 -17.68
C ARG A 475 -3.13 0.08 -18.59
N HIS A 476 -3.69 1.28 -18.67
CA HIS A 476 -4.99 1.52 -19.30
C HIS A 476 -4.95 2.43 -20.53
N CYS A 477 -3.84 3.14 -20.78
CA CYS A 477 -3.69 3.99 -21.96
C CYS A 477 -3.68 3.13 -23.24
N PRO A 478 -4.64 3.34 -24.17
CA PRO A 478 -4.68 2.59 -25.43
C PRO A 478 -3.63 3.08 -26.45
N MET A 479 -3.10 4.30 -26.27
CA MET A 479 -2.23 4.96 -27.24
C MET A 479 -0.74 4.86 -26.86
N ASN A 480 -0.01 4.01 -27.58
CA ASN A 480 1.45 3.88 -27.41
C ASN A 480 2.19 5.21 -27.63
N THR A 481 1.71 6.07 -28.54
CA THR A 481 2.30 7.39 -28.82
C THR A 481 2.23 8.31 -27.61
N MET A 482 1.12 8.29 -26.87
CA MET A 482 0.97 9.10 -25.67
C MET A 482 1.81 8.59 -24.50
N ILE A 483 1.91 7.27 -24.34
CA ILE A 483 2.85 6.66 -23.37
C ILE A 483 4.27 7.12 -23.69
N ILE A 484 4.68 7.08 -24.95
CA ILE A 484 6.02 7.54 -25.37
C ILE A 484 6.21 9.01 -24.98
N ALA A 485 5.35 9.92 -25.42
CA ALA A 485 5.48 11.36 -25.17
C ALA A 485 5.62 11.71 -23.67
N ILE A 486 4.86 11.03 -22.81
CA ILE A 486 4.91 11.23 -21.37
C ILE A 486 6.21 10.65 -20.78
N PHE A 487 6.60 9.44 -21.15
CA PHE A 487 7.76 8.78 -20.57
C PHE A 487 9.11 9.34 -21.05
N GLU A 488 9.16 9.99 -22.21
CA GLU A 488 10.33 10.76 -22.64
C GLU A 488 10.71 11.86 -21.65
N SER A 489 9.74 12.43 -20.93
CA SER A 489 9.99 13.46 -19.90
C SER A 489 10.12 12.87 -18.50
N LEU A 490 9.32 11.85 -18.15
CA LEU A 490 9.31 11.27 -16.80
C LEU A 490 10.59 10.51 -16.46
N LEU A 491 11.09 9.67 -17.38
CA LEU A 491 12.23 8.78 -17.10
C LEU A 491 13.52 9.57 -16.77
N PRO A 492 13.92 10.61 -17.55
CA PRO A 492 15.07 11.43 -17.20
C PRO A 492 14.95 12.15 -15.86
N PHE A 493 13.76 12.70 -15.56
CA PHE A 493 13.46 13.38 -14.31
C PHE A 493 13.65 12.44 -13.12
N MET A 494 12.99 11.27 -13.16
CA MET A 494 13.05 10.29 -12.08
C MET A 494 14.45 9.69 -11.91
N TYR A 495 15.15 9.42 -13.02
CA TYR A 495 16.53 8.92 -12.96
C TYR A 495 17.45 9.90 -12.24
N THR A 496 17.46 11.18 -12.65
CA THR A 496 18.31 12.20 -12.04
C THR A 496 17.98 12.37 -10.56
N LYS A 497 16.69 12.50 -10.22
CA LYS A 497 16.23 12.68 -8.84
C LYS A 497 16.62 11.50 -7.94
N LEU A 498 16.33 10.27 -8.36
CA LEU A 498 16.65 9.08 -7.58
C LEU A 498 18.18 8.89 -7.45
N LYS A 499 18.93 9.12 -8.52
CA LYS A 499 20.39 9.01 -8.51
C LYS A 499 21.02 10.00 -7.52
N ASP A 500 20.58 11.25 -7.52
CA ASP A 500 21.09 12.26 -6.60
C ASP A 500 20.74 11.92 -5.15
N LYS A 501 19.50 11.49 -4.89
CA LYS A 501 19.05 11.06 -3.56
C LYS A 501 19.85 9.87 -3.04
N TRP A 502 19.99 8.82 -3.85
CA TRP A 502 20.76 7.63 -3.47
C TRP A 502 22.25 7.93 -3.30
N LYS A 503 22.80 8.85 -4.08
CA LYS A 503 24.18 9.33 -3.87
C LYS A 503 24.33 9.96 -2.49
N ILE A 504 23.44 10.88 -2.11
CA ILE A 504 23.47 11.55 -0.79
C ILE A 504 23.29 10.53 0.35
N ILE A 505 22.37 9.58 0.21
CA ILE A 505 22.15 8.52 1.22
C ILE A 505 23.40 7.64 1.36
N THR A 506 23.97 7.18 0.25
CA THR A 506 25.14 6.30 0.25
C THR A 506 26.38 7.02 0.80
N GLU A 507 26.58 8.29 0.45
CA GLU A 507 27.67 9.12 1.00
C GLU A 507 27.50 9.30 2.52
N ARG A 508 26.29 9.62 2.99
CA ARG A 508 25.98 9.71 4.44
C ARG A 508 26.26 8.40 5.18
N GLN A 509 25.82 7.26 4.63
CA GLN A 509 26.10 5.95 5.19
C GLN A 509 27.60 5.67 5.25
N SER A 510 28.37 6.01 4.20
CA SER A 510 29.82 5.85 4.19
C SER A 510 30.56 6.71 5.24
N ILE A 511 30.10 7.93 5.49
CA ILE A 511 30.68 8.84 6.50
C ILE A 511 30.40 8.33 7.92
N LYS A 512 29.17 7.84 8.18
CA LYS A 512 28.84 7.20 9.47
C LYS A 512 29.73 5.98 9.75
N LEU A 513 30.16 5.27 8.70
CA LEU A 513 31.05 4.12 8.81
C LEU A 513 32.52 4.51 9.08
N THR A 514 33.00 5.64 8.55
CA THR A 514 34.41 6.06 8.70
C THR A 514 34.70 6.87 9.96
N ASN A 515 33.72 7.63 10.47
CA ASN A 515 33.90 8.56 11.58
C ASN A 515 33.42 8.01 12.95
N GLY A 516 33.40 6.68 13.12
CA GLY A 516 32.84 6.00 14.29
C GLY A 516 33.04 6.73 15.62
N ASN A 517 31.93 7.13 16.25
CA ASN A 517 31.83 7.59 17.64
C ASN A 517 32.79 8.71 18.09
N ILE A 518 32.84 9.84 17.38
CA ILE A 518 33.48 11.05 17.92
C ILE A 518 32.41 12.16 18.03
N HIS A 519 32.10 12.50 19.28
CA HIS A 519 31.17 13.55 19.78
C HIS A 519 29.70 13.15 20.07
N GLU A 520 29.50 12.31 21.09
CA GLU A 520 28.34 12.49 21.97
C GLU A 520 28.75 13.48 23.09
N ASN A 521 28.60 14.78 22.81
CA ASN A 521 28.55 15.77 23.89
C ASN A 521 27.14 15.73 24.47
N ASN A 522 27.03 15.48 25.78
CA ASN A 522 25.79 15.16 26.50
C ASN A 522 24.68 16.24 26.50
N ASP A 523 24.88 17.40 25.87
CA ASP A 523 23.94 18.52 25.89
C ASP A 523 23.07 18.63 24.61
N ASP A 524 23.34 17.86 23.55
CA ASP A 524 22.64 17.95 22.24
C ASP A 524 21.66 16.79 21.95
N ASN A 525 21.42 15.89 22.91
CA ASN A 525 20.73 14.60 22.70
C ASN A 525 19.33 14.70 22.06
N TYR A 526 18.59 15.78 22.27
CA TYR A 526 17.27 15.95 21.64
C TYR A 526 17.36 16.40 20.17
N GLN A 527 18.32 17.25 19.81
CA GLN A 527 18.48 17.71 18.42
C GLN A 527 19.11 16.64 17.53
N THR A 528 19.96 15.78 18.10
CA THR A 528 20.54 14.63 17.39
C THR A 528 19.50 13.53 17.14
N GLN A 529 18.56 13.31 18.06
CA GLN A 529 17.49 12.33 17.87
C GLN A 529 16.50 12.75 16.78
N ASP A 530 16.01 14.00 16.81
CA ASP A 530 15.09 14.53 15.79
C ASP A 530 15.73 14.48 14.38
N ARG A 531 17.02 14.81 14.27
CA ARG A 531 17.76 14.69 13.00
C ARG A 531 17.88 13.25 12.53
N CYS A 532 18.13 12.30 13.42
CA CYS A 532 18.19 10.88 13.06
C CYS A 532 16.83 10.37 12.54
N GLU A 533 15.73 10.79 13.15
CA GLU A 533 14.38 10.41 12.70
C GLU A 533 14.06 10.96 11.31
N GLU A 534 14.38 12.23 11.05
CA GLU A 534 14.19 12.85 9.72
C GLU A 534 15.04 12.16 8.64
N GLU A 535 16.29 11.80 8.95
CA GLU A 535 17.16 11.06 8.04
C GLU A 535 16.59 9.67 7.69
N VAL A 536 16.08 8.95 8.71
CA VAL A 536 15.46 7.63 8.49
C VAL A 536 14.20 7.76 7.65
N ILE A 537 13.36 8.76 7.91
CA ILE A 537 12.15 9.02 7.10
C ILE A 537 12.54 9.32 5.65
N GLU A 538 13.54 10.18 5.40
CA GLU A 538 14.00 10.49 4.05
C GLU A 538 14.50 9.25 3.30
N GLU A 539 15.28 8.39 3.97
CA GLU A 539 15.76 7.14 3.40
C GLU A 539 14.59 6.19 3.07
N GLN A 540 13.66 5.98 4.01
CA GLN A 540 12.50 5.11 3.78
C GLN A 540 11.61 5.62 2.64
N VAL A 541 11.32 6.92 2.59
CA VAL A 541 10.53 7.52 1.51
C VAL A 541 11.22 7.31 0.15
N THR A 542 12.56 7.44 0.11
CA THR A 542 13.34 7.19 -1.11
C THR A 542 13.30 5.72 -1.53
N CYS A 543 13.38 4.78 -0.58
CA CYS A 543 13.17 3.35 -0.84
C CYS A 543 11.81 3.09 -1.47
N TYR A 544 10.73 3.58 -0.86
CA TYR A 544 9.39 3.36 -1.37
C TYR A 544 9.15 4.04 -2.72
N LEU A 545 9.67 5.26 -2.93
CA LEU A 545 9.59 5.94 -4.23
C LEU A 545 10.30 5.15 -5.32
N THR A 546 11.48 4.62 -5.02
CA THR A 546 12.22 3.74 -5.92
C THR A 546 11.37 2.52 -6.26
N ARG A 547 10.83 1.82 -5.27
CA ARG A 547 10.02 0.60 -5.46
C ARG A 547 8.77 0.86 -6.30
N ASP A 548 8.00 1.90 -5.98
CA ASP A 548 6.78 2.28 -6.71
C ASP A 548 7.12 2.62 -8.18
N PHE A 549 8.24 3.31 -8.42
CA PHE A 549 8.68 3.65 -9.77
C PHE A 549 9.23 2.46 -10.57
N ILE A 550 9.94 1.53 -9.93
CA ILE A 550 10.35 0.27 -10.58
C ILE A 550 9.12 -0.56 -10.96
N ASP A 551 8.05 -0.53 -10.16
CA ASP A 551 6.80 -1.19 -10.54
C ASP A 551 6.18 -0.53 -11.80
N VAL A 552 6.22 0.80 -11.93
CA VAL A 552 5.84 1.51 -13.16
C VAL A 552 6.67 1.02 -14.36
N ILE A 553 7.99 0.97 -14.25
CA ILE A 553 8.89 0.48 -15.32
C ILE A 553 8.59 -0.99 -15.66
N LYS A 554 8.33 -1.83 -14.66
CA LYS A 554 7.98 -3.23 -14.87
C LYS A 554 6.71 -3.38 -15.72
N ASN A 555 5.69 -2.58 -15.45
CA ASN A 555 4.44 -2.59 -16.20
C ASN A 555 4.61 -2.06 -17.63
N LEU A 556 5.57 -1.15 -17.83
CA LEU A 556 5.95 -0.67 -19.16
C LEU A 556 6.65 -1.78 -19.98
N LEU A 557 7.57 -2.51 -19.35
CA LEU A 557 8.52 -3.37 -20.07
C LEU A 557 8.15 -4.85 -20.15
N ILE A 558 7.40 -5.37 -19.18
CA ILE A 558 7.15 -6.81 -19.05
C ILE A 558 5.69 -7.11 -19.32
N HIS A 559 5.45 -8.13 -20.14
CA HIS A 559 4.11 -8.65 -20.33
C HIS A 559 3.60 -9.24 -19.02
N GLN A 560 2.44 -8.77 -18.56
CA GLN A 560 1.74 -9.43 -17.48
C GLN A 560 1.20 -10.75 -18.03
N ASN A 561 1.78 -11.89 -17.62
CA ASN A 561 1.21 -13.22 -17.89
C ASN A 561 -0.14 -13.34 -17.16
N ASN A 562 -1.16 -12.69 -17.71
CA ASN A 562 -2.53 -12.89 -17.32
C ASN A 562 -2.99 -14.10 -18.11
N THR A 563 -3.06 -15.24 -17.42
CA THR A 563 -3.68 -16.45 -17.96
C THR A 563 -5.06 -16.12 -18.54
N SER A 564 -5.19 -16.42 -19.84
CA SER A 564 -6.40 -16.41 -20.69
C SER A 564 -7.12 -15.09 -20.90
N ASP A 565 -7.10 -14.70 -22.18
CA ASP A 565 -8.03 -13.86 -22.93
C ASP A 565 -7.90 -12.34 -22.84
N ASN A 566 -7.71 -11.77 -24.03
CA ASN A 566 -7.98 -10.37 -24.33
C ASN A 566 -9.37 -10.00 -23.79
N THR A 567 -9.44 -8.82 -23.20
CA THR A 567 -10.55 -8.22 -22.45
C THR A 567 -10.57 -8.56 -20.95
N ASN A 568 -10.31 -7.51 -20.16
CA ASN A 568 -10.87 -7.31 -18.83
C ASN A 568 -10.51 -8.35 -17.77
N GLN A 569 -9.37 -8.13 -17.12
CA GLN A 569 -9.37 -8.27 -15.67
C GLN A 569 -9.31 -6.89 -15.03
N LEU A 570 -10.42 -6.61 -14.35
CA LEU A 570 -10.59 -5.68 -13.27
C LEU A 570 -9.26 -5.54 -12.51
N ILE A 571 -8.76 -4.31 -12.41
CA ILE A 571 -8.27 -3.91 -11.10
C ILE A 571 -9.48 -4.16 -10.20
N ASN A 572 -9.47 -5.23 -9.39
CA ASN A 572 -10.28 -5.21 -8.20
C ASN A 572 -9.89 -3.88 -7.56
N SER A 573 -10.79 -2.91 -7.57
CA SER A 573 -10.55 -1.60 -6.96
C SER A 573 -10.33 -1.69 -5.44
N ASN A 574 -10.40 -2.92 -4.90
CA ASN A 574 -9.92 -3.34 -3.59
C ASN A 574 -8.37 -3.47 -3.51
N ASP A 575 -7.65 -3.67 -4.62
CA ASP A 575 -6.18 -3.78 -4.66
C ASP A 575 -5.48 -2.42 -4.77
N ILE A 576 -6.23 -1.32 -4.91
CA ILE A 576 -5.64 0.03 -4.89
C ILE A 576 -5.26 0.47 -3.47
N ASP A 577 -5.88 -0.05 -2.39
CA ASP A 577 -5.44 0.24 -1.01
C ASP A 577 -6.09 -0.70 0.04
N GLU A 578 -5.60 -1.94 0.13
CA GLU A 578 -5.52 -2.65 1.43
C GLU A 578 -4.10 -3.21 1.69
N THR A 579 -3.19 -3.13 0.72
CA THR A 579 -1.84 -3.70 0.80
C THR A 579 -0.73 -2.70 1.15
N SER A 580 -1.03 -1.40 1.25
CA SER A 580 -0.03 -0.39 1.65
C SER A 580 0.31 -0.39 3.15
N MET A 581 -0.54 -1.00 4.00
CA MET A 581 -0.21 -1.23 5.43
C MET A 581 0.34 -2.63 5.72
N ASP A 582 -0.10 -3.67 5.00
CA ASP A 582 0.34 -5.04 5.25
C ASP A 582 1.75 -5.34 4.70
N GLU A 583 2.22 -4.63 3.67
CA GLU A 583 3.62 -4.74 3.21
C GLU A 583 4.64 -4.13 4.18
N MET A 584 4.21 -3.31 5.14
CA MET A 584 5.10 -2.74 6.17
C MET A 584 5.49 -3.74 7.27
N MET A 585 4.91 -4.96 7.28
CA MET A 585 5.11 -5.92 8.38
C MET A 585 5.78 -7.24 7.98
N THR A 586 6.30 -7.36 6.75
CA THR A 586 6.98 -8.58 6.30
C THR A 586 8.38 -8.30 5.78
N THR A 587 9.32 -8.05 6.68
CA THR A 587 10.69 -8.56 6.50
C THR A 587 10.65 -10.06 6.73
N ASP A 588 11.12 -10.80 5.72
CA ASP A 588 11.70 -12.14 5.69
C ASP A 588 11.38 -13.18 6.80
N GLU A 589 11.18 -14.41 6.31
CA GLU A 589 11.20 -15.67 7.06
C GLU A 589 10.08 -15.92 8.06
N GLN A 590 8.98 -16.52 7.57
CA GLN A 590 8.29 -17.67 8.19
C GLN A 590 7.04 -18.05 7.38
N ASN A 591 7.27 -18.79 6.27
CA ASN A 591 6.21 -19.49 5.55
C ASN A 591 6.67 -20.95 5.36
N ILE A 592 6.67 -21.72 6.46
CA ILE A 592 6.94 -23.16 6.44
C ILE A 592 5.61 -23.87 6.25
N GLY A 593 5.19 -23.96 4.99
CA GLY A 593 4.00 -24.70 4.58
C GLY A 593 3.84 -24.59 3.07
N ASP A 594 3.84 -25.75 2.40
CA ASP A 594 3.67 -25.95 0.94
C ASP A 594 4.94 -25.83 0.08
N ILE A 595 5.87 -26.77 0.30
CA ILE A 595 7.10 -26.96 -0.50
C ILE A 595 6.82 -27.57 -1.89
N HIS A 596 5.68 -28.25 -2.08
CA HIS A 596 5.47 -29.05 -3.30
C HIS A 596 4.77 -28.30 -4.45
N SER A 597 3.82 -27.40 -4.17
CA SER A 597 3.15 -26.56 -5.18
C SER A 597 4.02 -25.39 -5.66
N ARG A 598 5.02 -24.98 -4.86
CA ARG A 598 6.00 -23.95 -5.23
C ARG A 598 7.01 -24.42 -6.27
N LYS A 599 7.44 -25.68 -6.27
CA LYS A 599 8.43 -26.14 -7.29
C LYS A 599 7.90 -26.05 -8.73
N LEU A 600 6.61 -26.29 -8.95
CA LEU A 600 5.97 -26.16 -10.27
C LEU A 600 5.64 -24.71 -10.66
N THR A 601 5.40 -23.81 -9.70
CA THR A 601 5.12 -22.37 -9.95
C THR A 601 6.36 -21.46 -9.89
N ILE A 602 7.49 -21.96 -9.39
CA ILE A 602 8.78 -21.26 -9.40
C ILE A 602 9.44 -21.42 -10.77
N GLN A 603 9.36 -22.60 -11.41
CA GLN A 603 9.88 -22.78 -12.78
C GLN A 603 9.13 -21.96 -13.84
N SER A 604 7.82 -21.72 -13.67
CA SER A 604 7.03 -20.89 -14.60
C SER A 604 7.19 -19.37 -14.39
N ARG A 605 7.73 -18.91 -13.24
CA ARG A 605 7.95 -17.48 -12.96
C ARG A 605 9.24 -16.91 -13.57
N TYR A 606 10.15 -17.75 -14.04
CA TYR A 606 11.44 -17.34 -14.62
C TYR A 606 11.39 -17.02 -16.13
N GLN A 607 10.21 -17.03 -16.74
CA GLN A 607 10.02 -16.57 -18.12
C GLN A 607 9.07 -15.37 -18.11
N GLN A 608 9.50 -14.27 -17.49
CA GLN A 608 8.92 -12.95 -17.74
C GLN A 608 9.30 -12.55 -19.17
N ILE A 609 8.30 -12.40 -20.04
CA ILE A 609 8.48 -12.07 -21.46
C ILE A 609 8.34 -10.55 -21.62
N PRO A 610 9.22 -9.87 -22.38
CA PRO A 610 9.03 -8.45 -22.67
C PRO A 610 7.68 -8.19 -23.36
N SER A 611 7.06 -7.05 -23.07
CA SER A 611 5.83 -6.62 -23.74
C SER A 611 6.10 -6.31 -25.23
N GLU A 612 5.07 -6.33 -26.08
CA GLU A 612 5.20 -5.89 -27.49
C GLU A 612 5.69 -4.45 -27.57
N PHE A 613 5.21 -3.60 -26.65
CA PHE A 613 5.68 -2.22 -26.50
C PHE A 613 7.17 -2.14 -26.14
N ALA A 614 7.65 -2.99 -25.22
CA ALA A 614 9.08 -3.09 -24.91
C ALA A 614 9.89 -3.52 -26.12
N LEU A 615 9.46 -4.54 -26.86
CA LEU A 615 10.18 -4.99 -28.06
C LEU A 615 10.31 -3.86 -29.09
N LYS A 616 9.26 -3.04 -29.26
CA LYS A 616 9.30 -1.86 -30.12
C LYS A 616 10.27 -0.79 -29.62
N ILE A 617 10.23 -0.44 -28.34
CA ILE A 617 11.16 0.52 -27.72
C ILE A 617 12.62 0.04 -27.84
N LEU A 618 12.84 -1.26 -27.63
CA LEU A 618 14.14 -1.90 -27.74
C LEU A 618 14.60 -1.98 -29.22
N GLN A 619 13.74 -1.84 -30.22
CA GLN A 619 14.18 -1.79 -31.61
C GLN A 619 14.63 -0.38 -32.03
N ASP A 620 14.01 0.66 -31.49
CA ASP A 620 14.15 2.03 -32.00
C ASP A 620 15.26 2.85 -31.31
N SER A 621 16.06 2.28 -30.40
CA SER A 621 17.14 2.98 -29.65
C SER A 621 16.70 4.30 -28.97
N SER A 622 15.41 4.41 -28.65
CA SER A 622 14.78 5.62 -28.14
C SER A 622 15.35 6.09 -26.80
N ILE A 623 15.13 7.37 -26.47
CA ILE A 623 15.53 7.95 -25.17
C ILE A 623 14.90 7.17 -24.00
N ILE A 624 13.66 6.69 -24.17
CA ILE A 624 12.94 5.83 -23.23
C ILE A 624 13.74 4.56 -22.95
N CYS A 625 14.21 3.88 -24.00
CA CYS A 625 15.03 2.68 -23.86
C CYS A 625 16.30 2.97 -23.04
N GLN A 626 17.00 4.06 -23.37
CA GLN A 626 18.25 4.42 -22.72
C GLN A 626 18.05 4.67 -21.22
N TYR A 627 17.06 5.48 -20.84
CA TYR A 627 16.79 5.75 -19.42
C TYR A 627 16.23 4.54 -18.68
N CYS A 628 15.37 3.72 -19.30
CA CYS A 628 14.94 2.45 -18.70
C CYS A 628 16.15 1.57 -18.34
N LEU A 629 17.12 1.42 -19.26
CA LEU A 629 18.32 0.64 -19.00
C LEU A 629 19.22 1.31 -17.95
N LEU A 630 19.38 2.64 -17.97
CA LEU A 630 20.13 3.35 -16.94
C LEU A 630 19.51 3.14 -15.56
N ILE A 631 18.20 3.36 -15.40
CA ILE A 631 17.50 3.17 -14.13
C ILE A 631 17.66 1.73 -13.63
N LEU A 632 17.46 0.74 -14.52
CA LEU A 632 17.49 -0.67 -14.15
C LEU A 632 18.90 -1.18 -13.82
N PHE A 633 19.94 -0.77 -14.56
CA PHE A 633 21.30 -1.26 -14.36
C PHE A 633 22.10 -0.41 -13.37
N ASP A 634 22.12 0.92 -13.52
CA ASP A 634 22.78 1.82 -12.55
C ASP A 634 22.11 1.70 -11.18
N GLY A 635 20.78 1.57 -11.15
CA GLY A 635 20.01 1.34 -9.93
C GLY A 635 20.32 0.04 -9.20
N LEU A 636 20.99 -0.95 -9.82
CA LEU A 636 21.50 -2.13 -9.10
C LEU A 636 22.49 -1.76 -8.00
N SER A 637 23.09 -0.56 -8.07
CA SER A 637 24.01 -0.02 -7.08
C SER A 637 23.30 0.85 -6.02
N TRP A 638 21.97 0.84 -5.92
CA TRP A 638 21.27 1.54 -4.83
C TRP A 638 21.14 0.64 -3.59
N PRO A 639 21.39 1.12 -2.37
CA PRO A 639 21.36 0.29 -1.15
C PRO A 639 19.92 -0.09 -0.68
N ASP A 640 19.07 -0.56 -1.59
CA ASP A 640 17.76 -1.16 -1.29
C ASP A 640 17.63 -2.57 -1.90
N THR A 641 17.67 -3.58 -1.03
CA THR A 641 17.61 -5.00 -1.39
C THR A 641 16.34 -5.38 -2.15
N SER A 642 15.20 -4.77 -1.81
CA SER A 642 13.91 -5.05 -2.45
C SER A 642 13.87 -4.52 -3.88
N SER A 643 14.30 -3.27 -4.08
CA SER A 643 14.38 -2.66 -5.41
C SER A 643 15.30 -3.45 -6.33
N ILE A 644 16.47 -3.88 -5.86
CA ILE A 644 17.44 -4.64 -6.67
C ILE A 644 16.90 -6.01 -7.06
N THR A 645 16.19 -6.67 -6.17
CA THR A 645 15.54 -7.94 -6.48
C THR A 645 14.56 -7.78 -7.64
N LYS A 646 13.71 -6.75 -7.58
CA LYS A 646 12.78 -6.43 -8.68
C LYS A 646 13.51 -6.08 -9.98
N MET A 647 14.48 -5.17 -9.92
CA MET A 647 15.24 -4.72 -11.10
C MET A 647 16.04 -5.85 -11.75
N SER A 648 16.70 -6.70 -10.96
CA SER A 648 17.49 -7.83 -11.47
C SER A 648 16.64 -8.82 -12.26
N HIS A 649 15.42 -9.10 -11.81
CA HIS A 649 14.47 -9.92 -12.56
C HIS A 649 14.06 -9.28 -13.89
N ILE A 650 13.82 -7.96 -13.89
CA ILE A 650 13.51 -7.22 -15.12
C ILE A 650 14.70 -7.26 -16.08
N CYS A 651 15.91 -6.97 -15.61
CA CYS A 651 17.14 -7.04 -16.40
C CYS A 651 17.34 -8.42 -17.02
N GLN A 652 17.13 -9.49 -16.25
CA GLN A 652 17.26 -10.87 -16.72
C GLN A 652 16.35 -11.16 -17.93
N SER A 653 15.13 -10.62 -17.95
CA SER A 653 14.19 -10.74 -19.06
C SER A 653 14.59 -9.95 -20.31
N LEU A 654 15.29 -8.83 -20.14
CA LEU A 654 15.64 -7.93 -21.24
C LEU A 654 16.95 -8.34 -21.95
N ILE A 655 17.93 -8.90 -21.24
CA ILE A 655 19.30 -9.13 -21.76
C ILE A 655 19.34 -9.86 -23.11
N LYS A 656 18.51 -10.90 -23.30
CA LYS A 656 18.49 -11.66 -24.57
C LYS A 656 18.07 -10.80 -25.77
N TYR A 657 17.23 -9.80 -25.53
CA TYR A 657 16.71 -8.87 -26.54
C TYR A 657 17.60 -7.64 -26.72
N LEU A 658 18.49 -7.34 -25.77
CA LEU A 658 19.50 -6.28 -25.91
C LEU A 658 20.46 -6.52 -27.08
N SER A 659 20.58 -7.76 -27.57
CA SER A 659 21.35 -8.10 -28.77
C SER A 659 20.97 -7.27 -29.99
N ILE A 660 19.70 -6.88 -30.09
CA ILE A 660 19.16 -6.04 -31.17
C ILE A 660 19.65 -4.58 -31.03
N LEU A 661 19.70 -4.05 -29.81
CA LEU A 661 20.14 -2.67 -29.51
C LEU A 661 21.65 -2.48 -29.60
N ILE A 662 22.40 -3.47 -29.11
CA ILE A 662 23.83 -3.33 -28.85
C ILE A 662 24.67 -3.57 -30.11
N ASN A 663 24.04 -3.80 -31.26
CA ASN A 663 24.68 -4.14 -32.54
C ASN A 663 25.85 -3.18 -32.89
N GLY A 664 27.06 -3.49 -32.43
CA GLY A 664 28.27 -2.67 -32.56
C GLY A 664 28.57 -1.65 -31.44
N ASN A 665 27.67 -1.34 -30.50
CA ASN A 665 27.92 -0.37 -29.42
C ASN A 665 28.56 -1.00 -28.18
N ASN A 666 29.82 -1.40 -28.32
CA ASN A 666 30.62 -2.03 -27.27
C ASN A 666 30.78 -1.14 -26.02
N ASN A 667 30.81 0.19 -26.15
CA ASN A 667 30.97 1.08 -24.99
C ASN A 667 29.75 1.04 -24.07
N PHE A 668 28.55 0.98 -24.64
CA PHE A 668 27.32 0.88 -23.86
C PHE A 668 27.21 -0.48 -23.14
N LEU A 669 27.52 -1.57 -23.84
CA LEU A 669 27.58 -2.91 -23.24
C LEU A 669 28.59 -3.00 -22.09
N ARG A 670 29.78 -2.41 -22.28
CA ARG A 670 30.81 -2.30 -21.24
C ARG A 670 30.25 -1.63 -19.99
N GLN A 671 29.54 -0.52 -20.14
CA GLN A 671 28.97 0.21 -19.01
C GLN A 671 27.91 -0.60 -18.26
N LEU A 672 27.01 -1.29 -18.97
CA LEU A 672 26.00 -2.14 -18.32
C LEU A 672 26.64 -3.26 -17.50
N TYR A 673 27.70 -3.89 -18.03
CA TYR A 673 28.43 -4.93 -17.31
C TYR A 673 29.13 -4.39 -16.05
N ILE A 674 29.72 -3.19 -16.14
CA ILE A 674 30.31 -2.51 -14.98
C ILE A 674 29.26 -2.23 -13.90
N TYR A 675 28.05 -1.78 -14.26
CA TYR A 675 26.99 -1.55 -13.27
C TYR A 675 26.62 -2.81 -12.47
N ILE A 676 26.54 -3.98 -13.12
CA ILE A 676 26.28 -5.25 -12.43
C ILE A 676 27.41 -5.58 -11.44
N LEU A 677 28.67 -5.37 -11.86
CA LEU A 677 29.83 -5.63 -10.99
C LEU A 677 29.95 -4.62 -9.85
N CYS A 678 29.64 -3.35 -10.09
CA CYS A 678 29.61 -2.32 -9.06
C CYS A 678 28.57 -2.62 -7.97
N ALA A 679 27.42 -3.22 -8.33
CA ALA A 679 26.41 -3.63 -7.35
C ALA A 679 26.95 -4.64 -6.32
N LEU A 680 27.94 -5.48 -6.68
CA LEU A 680 28.59 -6.40 -5.74
C LEU A 680 29.38 -5.69 -4.64
N LYS A 681 29.80 -4.44 -4.86
CA LYS A 681 30.48 -3.62 -3.84
C LYS A 681 29.55 -3.22 -2.71
N ILE A 682 28.26 -3.09 -3.00
CA ILE A 682 27.26 -2.61 -2.05
C ILE A 682 26.54 -3.79 -1.39
N HIS A 683 26.20 -4.83 -2.16
CA HIS A 683 25.40 -5.98 -1.70
C HIS A 683 26.21 -7.25 -1.45
N GLY A 684 27.54 -7.13 -1.37
CA GLY A 684 28.46 -8.27 -1.26
C GLY A 684 28.29 -9.15 -0.02
N ASP A 685 27.61 -8.64 1.01
CA ASP A 685 27.31 -9.32 2.26
C ASP A 685 26.00 -10.13 2.22
N ASN A 686 25.16 -9.92 1.21
CA ASN A 686 23.87 -10.58 1.04
C ASN A 686 23.96 -11.70 -0.01
N GLU A 687 24.23 -12.92 0.45
CA GLU A 687 24.47 -14.09 -0.42
C GLU A 687 23.35 -14.36 -1.47
N PRO A 688 22.04 -14.26 -1.14
CA PRO A 688 20.97 -14.31 -2.14
C PRO A 688 21.12 -13.29 -3.27
N ILE A 689 21.43 -12.03 -2.95
CA ILE A 689 21.58 -10.96 -3.94
C ILE A 689 22.86 -11.17 -4.76
N VAL A 690 23.97 -11.56 -4.11
CA VAL A 690 25.21 -11.93 -4.80
C VAL A 690 24.96 -13.03 -5.82
N CYS A 691 24.23 -14.10 -5.45
CA CYS A 691 23.90 -15.18 -6.38
C CYS A 691 23.12 -14.66 -7.61
N MET A 692 22.19 -13.74 -7.40
CA MET A 692 21.38 -13.13 -8.45
C MET A 692 22.21 -12.24 -9.38
N LEU A 693 23.05 -11.36 -8.84
CA LEU A 693 23.96 -10.51 -9.61
C LEU A 693 24.97 -11.34 -10.41
N LEU A 694 25.56 -12.38 -9.82
CA LEU A 694 26.45 -13.30 -10.53
C LEU A 694 25.73 -14.00 -11.69
N SER A 695 24.46 -14.38 -11.50
CA SER A 695 23.65 -15.00 -12.55
C SER A 695 23.37 -14.01 -13.69
N LEU A 696 23.11 -12.75 -13.36
CA LEU A 696 22.92 -11.67 -14.33
C LEU A 696 24.19 -11.38 -15.13
N SER A 697 25.36 -11.32 -14.46
CA SER A 697 26.68 -11.17 -15.09
C SER A 697 26.99 -12.31 -16.06
N ILE A 698 26.74 -13.56 -15.64
CA ILE A 698 26.93 -14.75 -16.49
C ILE A 698 26.02 -14.69 -17.72
N LEU A 699 24.75 -14.32 -17.53
CA LEU A 699 23.80 -14.21 -18.63
C LEU A 699 24.25 -13.15 -19.65
N MET A 700 24.74 -12.00 -19.19
CA MET A 700 25.26 -10.96 -20.07
C MET A 700 26.52 -11.43 -20.82
N TYR A 701 27.44 -12.08 -20.13
CA TYR A 701 28.64 -12.67 -20.74
C TYR A 701 28.27 -13.72 -21.81
N ASP A 702 27.46 -14.72 -21.48
CA ASP A 702 27.06 -15.79 -22.40
C ASP A 702 26.31 -15.26 -23.64
N THR A 703 25.55 -14.17 -23.49
CA THR A 703 24.76 -13.57 -24.59
C THR A 703 25.62 -12.82 -25.60
N PHE A 704 26.70 -12.16 -25.16
CA PHE A 704 27.46 -11.21 -25.98
C PHE A 704 28.93 -11.58 -26.20
N GLN A 705 29.45 -12.62 -25.56
CA GLN A 705 30.87 -12.99 -25.66
C GLN A 705 31.29 -13.28 -27.12
N GLN A 706 30.41 -13.89 -27.92
CA GLN A 706 30.73 -14.22 -29.31
C GLN A 706 30.78 -13.00 -30.24
N THR A 707 30.11 -11.90 -29.87
CA THR A 707 29.96 -10.70 -30.71
C THR A 707 30.82 -9.52 -30.24
N SER A 708 31.34 -9.55 -29.00
CA SER A 708 32.13 -8.47 -28.41
C SER A 708 33.62 -8.84 -28.32
N SER A 709 34.49 -8.04 -28.97
CA SER A 709 35.93 -8.28 -29.07
C SER A 709 36.64 -8.13 -27.70
N ASN A 710 36.73 -9.22 -26.92
CA ASN A 710 37.38 -9.31 -25.61
C ASN A 710 36.92 -8.27 -24.56
N LEU A 711 35.74 -7.67 -24.75
CA LEU A 711 35.24 -6.57 -23.92
C LEU A 711 35.13 -6.97 -22.45
N PHE A 712 34.54 -8.13 -22.17
CA PHE A 712 34.33 -8.59 -20.80
C PHE A 712 35.66 -8.87 -20.10
N ASP A 713 36.62 -9.45 -20.82
CA ASP A 713 37.93 -9.76 -20.27
C ASP A 713 38.68 -8.48 -19.87
N ASN A 714 38.58 -7.42 -20.69
CA ASN A 714 39.13 -6.12 -20.36
C ASN A 714 38.51 -5.53 -19.09
N VAL A 715 37.20 -5.64 -18.91
CA VAL A 715 36.52 -5.16 -17.69
C VAL A 715 36.94 -5.99 -16.46
N LEU A 716 37.06 -7.31 -16.60
CA LEU A 716 37.48 -8.18 -15.51
C LEU A 716 38.94 -7.91 -15.09
N MET A 717 39.80 -7.51 -16.03
CA MET A 717 41.18 -7.09 -15.75
C MET A 717 41.29 -5.74 -15.02
N GLU A 718 40.23 -4.92 -15.00
CA GLU A 718 40.18 -3.68 -14.23
C GLU A 718 39.86 -3.92 -12.74
N ILE A 719 39.52 -5.16 -12.35
CA ILE A 719 39.26 -5.53 -10.96
C ILE A 719 40.60 -5.62 -10.20
N PRO A 720 40.68 -5.05 -8.98
CA PRO A 720 41.87 -5.18 -8.13
C PRO A 720 42.26 -6.64 -7.93
N ASP A 721 43.56 -6.93 -7.94
CA ASP A 721 44.13 -8.26 -7.66
C ASP A 721 43.73 -9.40 -8.63
N VAL A 722 43.20 -9.07 -9.81
CA VAL A 722 42.88 -10.04 -10.87
C VAL A 722 44.01 -10.13 -11.91
N THR A 723 44.48 -11.34 -12.22
CA THR A 723 45.57 -11.58 -13.19
C THR A 723 45.05 -12.03 -14.57
N ASN A 724 45.85 -11.78 -15.62
CA ASN A 724 45.57 -12.25 -16.98
C ASN A 724 45.36 -13.77 -17.05
N GLU A 725 46.10 -14.54 -16.24
CA GLU A 725 45.92 -16.00 -16.16
C GLU A 725 44.57 -16.38 -15.57
N GLN A 726 44.09 -15.67 -14.53
CA GLN A 726 42.77 -15.91 -13.94
C GLN A 726 41.64 -15.62 -14.93
N VAL A 727 41.73 -14.53 -15.69
CA VAL A 727 40.74 -14.17 -16.73
C VAL A 727 40.77 -15.18 -17.89
N ASN A 728 41.96 -15.59 -18.35
CA ASN A 728 42.09 -16.65 -19.36
C ASN A 728 41.50 -17.98 -18.87
N ASN A 729 41.79 -18.36 -17.62
CA ASN A 729 41.22 -19.55 -16.99
C ASN A 729 39.69 -19.47 -16.86
N TYR A 730 39.14 -18.29 -16.54
CA TYR A 730 37.70 -18.05 -16.52
C TYR A 730 37.08 -18.26 -17.91
N ARG A 731 37.67 -17.63 -18.95
CA ARG A 731 37.21 -17.76 -20.34
C ARG A 731 37.19 -19.21 -20.79
N ASP A 732 38.30 -19.92 -20.59
CA ASP A 732 38.45 -21.32 -20.96
C ASP A 732 37.45 -22.20 -20.22
N LYS A 733 37.27 -21.99 -18.91
CA LYS A 733 36.30 -22.76 -18.12
C LYS A 733 34.87 -22.51 -18.58
N MET A 734 34.50 -21.27 -18.90
CA MET A 734 33.14 -20.95 -19.40
C MET A 734 32.84 -21.57 -20.77
N GLN A 735 33.86 -21.75 -21.62
CA GLN A 735 33.73 -22.41 -22.93
C GLN A 735 33.80 -23.95 -22.85
N ARG A 736 34.29 -24.53 -21.75
CA ARG A 736 34.42 -25.98 -21.58
C ARG A 736 33.07 -26.68 -21.37
N GLN A 737 32.90 -27.81 -22.04
CA GLN A 737 31.85 -28.79 -21.78
C GLN A 737 32.43 -29.96 -20.99
N ILE A 738 31.79 -30.37 -19.89
CA ILE A 738 32.17 -31.55 -19.11
C ILE A 738 31.32 -32.72 -19.60
N ASN A 739 31.94 -33.77 -20.14
CA ASN A 739 31.25 -34.96 -20.67
C ASN A 739 30.18 -34.63 -21.74
N GLY A 740 30.42 -33.63 -22.59
CA GLY A 740 29.47 -33.15 -23.60
C GLY A 740 28.27 -32.36 -23.05
N LYS A 741 28.27 -32.01 -21.75
CA LYS A 741 27.26 -31.15 -21.13
C LYS A 741 27.85 -29.80 -20.72
N PRO A 742 27.10 -28.70 -20.87
CA PRO A 742 27.53 -27.38 -20.39
C PRO A 742 27.69 -27.39 -18.87
N LEU A 743 28.53 -26.50 -18.34
CA LEU A 743 28.64 -26.26 -16.89
C LEU A 743 27.27 -25.91 -16.29
N SER A 744 27.02 -26.40 -15.07
CA SER A 744 25.83 -26.01 -14.32
C SER A 744 25.90 -24.55 -13.88
N ASP A 745 24.75 -23.88 -13.73
CA ASP A 745 24.69 -22.47 -13.30
C ASP A 745 25.39 -22.24 -11.96
N LYS A 746 25.33 -23.24 -11.05
CA LYS A 746 26.04 -23.19 -9.78
C LYS A 746 27.56 -23.13 -9.98
N GLN A 747 28.10 -24.03 -10.81
CA GLN A 747 29.54 -24.05 -11.10
C GLN A 747 30.00 -22.76 -11.79
N LYS A 748 29.21 -22.24 -12.74
CA LYS A 748 29.53 -20.96 -13.39
C LYS A 748 29.59 -19.81 -12.38
N ARG A 749 28.63 -19.74 -11.44
CA ARG A 749 28.64 -18.75 -10.36
C ARG A 749 29.86 -18.89 -9.45
N ASP A 750 30.20 -20.11 -9.03
CA ASP A 750 31.34 -20.35 -8.13
C ASP A 750 32.67 -19.88 -8.78
N ILE A 751 32.83 -20.12 -10.08
CA ILE A 751 34.02 -19.68 -10.84
C ILE A 751 34.06 -18.15 -10.95
N LEU A 752 32.95 -17.49 -11.30
CA LEU A 752 32.90 -16.03 -11.38
C LEU A 752 33.10 -15.39 -9.99
N LYS A 753 32.51 -15.98 -8.94
CA LYS A 753 32.59 -15.52 -7.56
C LYS A 753 34.03 -15.40 -7.08
N GLN A 754 34.88 -16.38 -7.41
CA GLN A 754 36.32 -16.34 -7.07
C GLN A 754 37.04 -15.15 -7.71
N LEU A 755 36.66 -14.80 -8.94
CA LEU A 755 37.31 -13.72 -9.69
C LEU A 755 36.85 -12.34 -9.24
N VAL A 756 35.57 -12.18 -8.89
CA VAL A 756 35.00 -10.90 -8.45
C VAL A 756 35.05 -10.70 -6.92
N GLN A 757 35.64 -11.64 -6.18
CA GLN A 757 35.75 -11.58 -4.72
C GLN A 757 36.38 -10.28 -4.20
N PRO A 758 37.40 -9.67 -4.87
CA PRO A 758 37.95 -8.37 -4.46
C PRO A 758 36.93 -7.22 -4.51
N LEU A 759 35.83 -7.36 -5.26
CA LEU A 759 34.76 -6.37 -5.33
C LEU A 759 33.72 -6.52 -4.22
N MET A 760 33.65 -7.66 -3.53
CA MET A 760 32.56 -7.92 -2.59
C MET A 760 32.70 -7.07 -1.32
N GLY A 761 31.77 -6.14 -1.13
CA GLY A 761 31.70 -5.33 0.09
C GLY A 761 31.46 -6.21 1.33
N GLN A 762 32.15 -5.92 2.43
CA GLN A 762 31.93 -6.56 3.73
C GLN A 762 31.20 -5.60 4.68
N ASN A 763 30.16 -6.09 5.34
CA ASN A 763 29.40 -5.29 6.30
C ASN A 763 30.17 -5.14 7.63
N VAL A 764 30.26 -3.92 8.17
CA VAL A 764 30.93 -3.63 9.46
C VAL A 764 30.25 -4.36 10.63
N ALA A 765 28.93 -4.58 10.57
CA ALA A 765 28.21 -5.38 11.58
C ALA A 765 28.63 -6.86 11.58
N GLN A 766 29.26 -7.34 10.51
CA GLN A 766 29.88 -8.67 10.46
C GLN A 766 31.36 -8.65 10.89
N MET A 767 32.06 -7.52 10.80
CA MET A 767 33.44 -7.38 11.30
C MET A 767 33.54 -7.48 12.83
N PHE A 768 32.47 -7.11 13.55
CA PHE A 768 32.41 -7.16 15.02
C PHE A 768 31.54 -8.30 15.58
N LYS A 769 30.91 -9.12 14.74
CA LYS A 769 30.31 -10.37 15.20
C LYS A 769 31.46 -11.32 15.54
N ARG A 770 31.55 -11.73 16.81
CA ARG A 770 32.27 -12.96 17.19
C ARG A 770 31.88 -14.03 16.16
N GLU A 771 32.86 -14.76 15.65
CA GLU A 771 32.74 -15.74 14.54
C GLU A 771 31.32 -16.32 14.42
N PRO A 772 30.76 -16.40 13.19
CA PRO A 772 29.41 -16.90 12.98
C PRO A 772 29.38 -18.38 13.37
N LEU A 773 29.17 -18.64 14.67
CA LEU A 773 28.71 -19.92 15.18
C LEU A 773 27.48 -20.25 14.35
N ALA A 774 27.44 -21.48 13.84
CA ALA A 774 26.43 -22.06 12.95
C ALA A 774 25.00 -22.00 13.52
N LEU A 775 24.48 -20.78 13.72
CA LEU A 775 23.22 -20.44 14.36
C LEU A 775 22.25 -19.79 13.36
N ASN A 776 22.62 -19.69 12.07
CA ASN A 776 21.76 -19.17 10.99
C ASN A 776 20.44 -19.97 10.84
N ASN A 777 20.32 -21.14 11.48
CA ASN A 777 19.11 -21.98 11.45
C ASN A 777 18.27 -21.88 12.74
N LEU A 778 18.65 -21.02 13.69
CA LEU A 778 17.81 -20.78 14.86
C LEU A 778 16.88 -19.59 14.60
N PRO A 779 15.57 -19.73 14.87
CA PRO A 779 14.70 -18.58 14.85
C PRO A 779 15.23 -17.55 15.85
N PRO A 780 15.22 -16.25 15.51
CA PRO A 780 15.62 -15.22 16.45
C PRO A 780 14.77 -15.36 17.72
N LEU A 781 15.42 -15.35 18.89
CA LEU A 781 14.70 -15.05 20.12
C LEU A 781 14.14 -13.65 19.93
N ILE A 782 12.82 -13.50 20.05
CA ILE A 782 12.15 -12.20 19.94
C ILE A 782 12.76 -11.33 21.03
N ARG A 783 13.65 -10.41 20.62
CA ARG A 783 14.25 -9.42 21.50
C ARG A 783 13.79 -8.08 20.99
N PHE A 784 12.90 -7.44 21.74
CA PHE A 784 12.64 -6.03 21.58
C PHE A 784 13.92 -5.28 21.96
N SER A 785 14.19 -4.21 21.22
CA SER A 785 15.42 -3.44 21.35
C SER A 785 15.42 -2.73 22.69
N LYS A 786 16.31 -3.12 23.62
CA LYS A 786 16.57 -2.37 24.84
C LYS A 786 16.95 -0.94 24.49
N ARG A 787 15.98 -0.03 24.43
CA ARG A 787 16.28 1.38 24.65
C ARG A 787 16.81 1.43 26.07
N SER A 788 18.02 1.95 26.24
CA SER A 788 18.66 2.05 27.54
C SER A 788 17.86 2.97 28.46
N LEU A 789 16.84 2.42 29.11
CA LEU A 789 16.22 3.02 30.28
C LEU A 789 17.22 2.86 31.42
N HIS A 790 17.96 3.93 31.70
CA HIS A 790 18.59 4.10 33.00
C HIS A 790 17.46 3.96 34.05
N PRO A 791 17.58 3.11 35.08
CA PRO A 791 16.49 2.89 36.01
C PRO A 791 16.22 4.17 36.81
N VAL A 792 15.10 4.83 36.52
CA VAL A 792 14.46 5.81 37.41
C VAL A 792 13.75 5.01 38.51
N LEU A 793 14.53 4.47 39.43
CA LEU A 793 14.05 3.96 40.71
C LEU A 793 14.94 4.54 41.81
N GLN A 794 14.76 5.84 42.11
CA GLN A 794 15.26 6.43 43.36
C GLN A 794 14.60 7.77 43.71
N HIS A 795 13.27 7.86 43.65
CA HIS A 795 12.53 8.92 44.36
C HIS A 795 11.35 8.32 45.12
N GLN A 796 11.65 7.47 46.10
CA GLN A 796 10.78 7.18 47.24
C GLN A 796 11.59 6.37 48.26
N GLN A 797 12.52 7.04 48.96
CA GLN A 797 13.02 6.73 50.31
C GLN A 797 14.31 7.53 50.56
N GLN A 798 14.16 8.81 50.88
CA GLN A 798 15.18 9.57 51.64
C GLN A 798 14.48 10.16 52.86
N GLN A 799 14.45 9.38 53.94
CA GLN A 799 14.53 9.89 55.31
C GLN A 799 15.25 8.85 56.16
N ASN A 800 16.42 9.24 56.68
CA ASN A 800 17.20 8.60 57.76
C ASN A 800 17.88 7.28 57.32
N THR A 801 19.18 7.04 57.46
CA THR A 801 20.21 7.48 58.41
C THR A 801 21.60 7.29 57.80
N ASP A 802 22.54 8.15 58.18
CA ASP A 802 23.98 7.98 58.00
C ASP A 802 24.48 6.62 58.52
N ASN A 803 25.30 5.93 57.73
CA ASN A 803 26.55 5.27 58.16
C ASN A 803 27.23 4.62 56.96
N ASP A 804 28.51 4.95 56.84
CA ASP A 804 29.51 4.36 55.96
C ASP A 804 29.58 2.82 56.08
N ASP A 805 29.65 2.14 54.93
CA ASP A 805 30.67 1.12 54.64
C ASP A 805 30.40 0.49 53.26
N ASP A 806 31.21 0.92 52.29
CA ASP A 806 31.16 0.53 50.89
C ASP A 806 31.83 -0.85 50.71
N HIS A 807 31.06 -1.93 50.84
CA HIS A 807 31.53 -3.29 50.57
C HIS A 807 31.35 -3.67 49.09
N GLY A 808 32.13 -3.01 48.23
CA GLY A 808 32.30 -3.37 46.83
C GLY A 808 33.22 -4.58 46.64
N LEU A 809 32.82 -5.50 45.77
CA LEU A 809 33.48 -6.76 45.33
C LEU A 809 34.92 -6.66 44.77
N VAL A 810 35.61 -5.53 44.97
CA VAL A 810 36.95 -5.23 44.44
C VAL A 810 38.07 -5.84 45.30
N ASN A 811 37.80 -6.20 46.57
CA ASN A 811 38.80 -6.76 47.49
C ASN A 811 39.01 -8.28 47.39
N LEU A 812 38.37 -8.97 46.45
CA LEU A 812 38.48 -10.43 46.30
C LEU A 812 39.70 -10.92 45.49
N PHE A 813 40.54 -10.00 44.98
CA PHE A 813 41.68 -10.35 44.12
C PHE A 813 43.01 -9.65 44.49
N GLN A 814 43.16 -9.13 45.71
CA GLN A 814 44.46 -8.63 46.17
C GLN A 814 45.18 -9.71 46.98
N HIS A 815 46.25 -10.25 46.39
CA HIS A 815 47.22 -11.11 47.07
C HIS A 815 47.93 -10.33 48.19
N THR A 816 47.90 -10.86 49.41
CA THR A 816 48.69 -10.38 50.55
C THR A 816 49.97 -11.21 50.66
N ASP A 817 51.11 -10.61 50.31
CA ASP A 817 52.41 -10.94 50.92
C ASP A 817 52.63 -9.97 52.08
N GLY A 818 52.86 -10.49 53.29
CA GLY A 818 53.21 -9.72 54.49
C GLY A 818 52.29 -9.97 55.67
#